data_AF-A0A1Y2M4T2-F1
#
_entry.id   AF-A0A1Y2M4T2-F1
#
_cell.length_a   1.000
_cell.length_b   1.000
_cell.length_c   1.000
_cell.angle_alpha   90.00
_cell.angle_beta   90.00
_cell.angle_gamma   90.00
#
_symmetry.space_group_name_H-M   'P 1'
#
loop_
_entity.id
_entity.type
_entity.pdbx_description
1 polymer ?
#
loop_
_entity_poly.entity_id
_entity_poly.type
_entity_poly.pdbx_seq_one_letter_code
_entity_poly.pdbx_strand_id
1 'polypeptide(L)'
;MTAADKDFHSSSKPHFTGNGILVYGNKGTRNLEDGAFSTAHQPLADASKDIRFLKMPTFDDAAPETLSVQKQQTKITTADGVPFATIITDPAPVEFSTLAKAVAVDTAAGANEQHAWQLLSLLFDGADRIKKPADVDPEHIQRYRKERLSEFWRNLVYHDAQKHAQEAATFEERAIAQLSCNNVAEACHALVEGLDLRLATMVAQIGGDSNMRQTMSTQIEEWRRLDMLAEMEDAHRALYELVAGNCAQANGKLGNGRENKAAAFNISSRFALDWRRAFGLRLWYGTLIDEPIEMAVAQFADAVRDGLEDVKPVPWFIRDDADMGWTDPDAANREDLLWGILKLYAATKLDIPANVEDVLAPENISGHPLNARLSFQLFQFFYSRHRDEVEEPERKVGMPTVRGDSEGDFRRSFMSSTATVTNNDTQGADPLVELGDKITLSYAASLHTQAHWTTAIWVYTHLSSAAMREHYIRLLINQFVKSLDLTDSDATYAYLTDELYIPATWLHAAAALQAKTEGDAVREATHLIKAGELEEAHEVLCRKVGPDAIISRDYEPLRELMAGFIPESSDSLVNDNASFASSRRSALGRAPERVAGWAQGGQIYLDYIELLDHTGRRSTYRIDEELEQEIQHLLSKLQQALEIAARDRLESCGLEERVALMEIAGTVANLVARNKAANRSQILKLPLTEDLWLRHSCDLSTNYYRTLMANTR
;
A
#
# COMPACT_ATOMS: atom_id res chain seq x y z
N MET A 1 9.65 -22.37 -25.97
CA MET A 1 9.71 -20.89 -25.92
C MET A 1 9.03 -20.33 -27.14
N THR A 2 7.90 -19.67 -26.92
CA THR A 2 7.19 -18.89 -27.93
C THR A 2 8.07 -17.69 -28.36
N ALA A 3 7.70 -17.03 -29.46
CA ALA A 3 8.36 -15.78 -29.85
C ALA A 3 8.23 -14.71 -28.75
N ALA A 4 7.09 -14.66 -28.07
CA ALA A 4 6.86 -13.80 -26.91
C ALA A 4 7.80 -14.11 -25.74
N ASP A 5 8.08 -15.39 -25.45
CA ASP A 5 9.04 -15.76 -24.40
C ASP A 5 10.45 -15.28 -24.75
N LYS A 6 10.88 -15.44 -26.02
CA LYS A 6 12.19 -14.96 -26.49
C LYS A 6 12.29 -13.44 -26.40
N ASP A 7 11.23 -12.73 -26.75
CA ASP A 7 11.18 -11.27 -26.64
C ASP A 7 11.22 -10.81 -25.18
N PHE A 8 10.47 -11.46 -24.28
CA PHE A 8 10.50 -11.19 -22.85
C PHE A 8 11.90 -11.41 -22.25
N HIS A 9 12.56 -12.53 -22.55
CA HIS A 9 13.91 -12.80 -22.07
C HIS A 9 14.99 -11.89 -22.69
N SER A 10 14.74 -11.33 -23.89
CA SER A 10 15.62 -10.35 -24.55
C SER A 10 15.34 -8.89 -24.16
N SER A 11 14.24 -8.64 -23.46
CA SER A 11 13.83 -7.31 -23.00
C SER A 11 14.70 -6.86 -21.84
N SER A 12 15.01 -5.56 -21.81
CA SER A 12 15.65 -4.96 -20.63
C SER A 12 14.60 -4.91 -19.54
N LYS A 13 14.70 -5.79 -18.54
CA LYS A 13 13.71 -5.87 -17.47
C LYS A 13 13.58 -4.49 -16.80
N PRO A 14 12.36 -3.99 -16.61
CA PRO A 14 12.15 -2.71 -15.96
C PRO A 14 12.65 -2.78 -14.52
N HIS A 15 13.27 -1.71 -14.03
CA HIS A 15 13.71 -1.60 -12.64
C HIS A 15 13.48 -0.18 -12.13
N PHE A 16 13.20 -0.06 -10.83
CA PHE A 16 13.09 1.24 -10.16
C PHE A 16 14.46 1.70 -9.68
N THR A 17 14.75 2.99 -9.85
CA THR A 17 15.90 3.63 -9.21
C THR A 17 15.58 4.05 -7.78
N GLY A 18 16.61 4.39 -6.99
CA GLY A 18 16.47 4.91 -5.63
C GLY A 18 15.51 6.09 -5.47
N ASN A 19 15.26 6.83 -6.54
CA ASN A 19 14.40 8.01 -6.54
C ASN A 19 12.96 7.73 -7.04
N GLY A 20 12.54 6.45 -7.12
CA GLY A 20 11.20 6.07 -7.57
C GLY A 20 10.97 6.25 -9.08
N ILE A 21 12.05 6.32 -9.87
CA ILE A 21 11.99 6.42 -11.33
C ILE A 21 12.06 5.02 -11.93
N LEU A 22 11.07 4.66 -12.73
CA LEU A 22 11.04 3.40 -13.48
C LEU A 22 11.87 3.54 -14.75
N VAL A 23 12.90 2.70 -14.87
CA VAL A 23 13.76 2.60 -16.04
C VAL A 23 13.32 1.39 -16.85
N TYR A 24 12.96 1.60 -18.11
CA TYR A 24 12.56 0.51 -19.00
C TYR A 24 13.18 0.67 -20.38
N GLY A 25 13.48 -0.47 -21.02
CA GLY A 25 13.92 -0.51 -22.41
C GLY A 25 12.71 -0.63 -23.33
N ASN A 26 12.61 0.26 -24.30
CA ASN A 26 11.54 0.28 -25.28
C ASN A 26 12.07 -0.01 -26.69
N LYS A 27 11.29 -0.76 -27.48
CA LYS A 27 11.52 -1.00 -28.90
C LYS A 27 10.31 -0.54 -29.69
N GLY A 28 10.43 0.59 -30.39
CA GLY A 28 9.38 1.12 -31.27
C GLY A 28 8.79 2.44 -30.79
N THR A 29 7.66 2.83 -31.41
CA THR A 29 7.05 4.15 -31.22
C THR A 29 6.06 4.24 -30.06
N ARG A 30 5.54 3.11 -29.57
CA ARG A 30 4.62 3.09 -28.42
C ARG A 30 5.41 3.32 -27.14
N ASN A 31 5.00 4.29 -26.33
CA ASN A 31 5.63 4.59 -25.05
C ASN A 31 4.56 4.60 -23.94
N LEU A 32 5.00 4.61 -22.69
CA LEU A 32 4.13 4.71 -21.51
C LEU A 32 3.92 6.17 -21.05
N GLU A 33 4.58 7.14 -21.70
CA GLU A 33 4.61 8.56 -21.33
C GLU A 33 3.38 9.32 -21.85
N ASP A 34 2.73 8.83 -22.91
CA ASP A 34 1.50 9.39 -23.47
C ASP A 34 0.23 8.95 -22.69
N GLY A 35 0.40 8.36 -21.49
CA GLY A 35 -0.66 7.79 -20.66
C GLY A 35 -0.65 8.28 -19.22
N ALA A 36 -0.77 7.37 -18.25
CA ALA A 36 -0.85 7.68 -16.82
C ALA A 36 0.50 8.04 -16.14
N PHE A 37 1.58 8.20 -16.91
CA PHE A 37 2.93 8.37 -16.38
C PHE A 37 3.64 9.57 -17.00
N SER A 38 4.46 10.26 -16.22
CA SER A 38 5.24 11.41 -16.69
C SER A 38 6.71 11.04 -16.93
N THR A 39 7.36 11.73 -17.87
CA THR A 39 8.78 11.53 -18.18
C THR A 39 9.67 12.19 -17.13
N ALA A 40 10.51 11.39 -16.45
CA ALA A 40 11.43 11.89 -15.41
C ALA A 40 12.71 12.51 -15.98
N HIS A 41 13.26 11.89 -17.03
CA HIS A 41 14.49 12.31 -17.70
C HIS A 41 14.37 12.11 -19.22
N GLN A 42 15.18 12.85 -19.97
CA GLN A 42 15.22 12.70 -21.43
C GLN A 42 15.56 11.24 -21.81
N PRO A 43 14.82 10.64 -22.76
CA PRO A 43 15.06 9.28 -23.18
C PRO A 43 16.43 9.14 -23.84
N LEU A 44 17.16 8.08 -23.48
CA LEU A 44 18.43 7.74 -24.11
C LEU A 44 18.14 6.90 -25.35
N ALA A 45 18.19 7.53 -26.52
CA ALA A 45 17.98 6.86 -27.79
C ALA A 45 19.22 6.08 -28.22
N ASP A 46 19.06 4.78 -28.50
CA ASP A 46 20.08 3.93 -29.11
C ASP A 46 19.51 3.26 -30.37
N ALA A 47 20.37 2.86 -31.31
CA ALA A 47 20.00 2.40 -32.65
C ALA A 47 19.07 1.17 -32.68
N SER A 48 18.89 0.49 -31.54
CA SER A 48 18.03 -0.70 -31.43
C SER A 48 17.07 -0.72 -30.23
N LYS A 49 17.30 0.09 -29.20
CA LYS A 49 16.50 0.14 -27.95
C LYS A 49 16.61 1.51 -27.29
N ASP A 50 15.49 2.18 -27.04
CA ASP A 50 15.49 3.42 -26.26
C ASP A 50 15.38 3.08 -24.77
N ILE A 51 16.24 3.66 -23.93
CA ILE A 51 16.07 3.59 -22.47
C ILE A 51 15.29 4.82 -22.02
N ARG A 52 14.16 4.60 -21.35
CA ARG A 52 13.24 5.64 -20.92
C ARG A 52 13.11 5.67 -19.40
N PHE A 53 12.79 6.85 -18.87
CA PHE A 53 12.74 7.13 -17.43
C PHE A 53 11.36 7.69 -17.09
N LEU A 54 10.56 6.93 -16.36
CA LEU A 54 9.21 7.34 -15.93
C LEU A 54 9.20 7.71 -14.46
N LYS A 55 8.50 8.77 -14.13
CA LYS A 55 8.18 9.13 -12.76
C LYS A 55 6.78 8.62 -12.43
N MET A 56 6.65 7.89 -11.32
CA MET A 56 5.35 7.53 -10.77
C MET A 56 4.59 8.81 -10.37
N PRO A 57 3.30 8.93 -10.71
CA PRO A 57 2.52 10.08 -10.30
C PRO A 57 2.38 10.10 -8.77
N THR A 58 2.44 11.30 -8.22
CA THR A 58 2.24 11.58 -6.80
C THR A 58 1.08 12.54 -6.71
N PHE A 59 0.08 12.21 -5.90
CA PHE A 59 -1.14 12.98 -5.79
C PHE A 59 -1.11 13.86 -4.53
N ASP A 60 -1.75 15.02 -4.58
CA ASP A 60 -1.79 15.95 -3.44
C ASP A 60 -2.54 15.34 -2.23
N ASP A 61 -3.48 14.43 -2.50
CA ASP A 61 -4.23 13.67 -1.51
C ASP A 61 -3.58 12.32 -1.14
N ALA A 62 -2.26 12.19 -1.33
CA ALA A 62 -1.54 10.95 -1.03
C ALA A 62 -1.61 10.54 0.45
N ALA A 63 -1.60 11.50 1.39
CA ALA A 63 -1.64 11.25 2.83
C ALA A 63 -2.48 12.30 3.60
N PRO A 64 -3.82 12.30 3.43
CA PRO A 64 -4.72 13.27 4.04
C PRO A 64 -4.98 12.97 5.53
N GLU A 65 -5.62 13.89 6.25
CA GLU A 65 -6.00 13.69 7.66
C GLU A 65 -6.92 12.48 7.87
N THR A 66 -7.76 12.12 6.88
CA THR A 66 -8.59 10.91 6.94
C THR A 66 -7.76 9.64 7.09
N LEU A 67 -6.55 9.61 6.51
CA LEU A 67 -5.62 8.50 6.66
C LEU A 67 -5.04 8.43 8.08
N SER A 68 -4.78 9.58 8.71
CA SER A 68 -4.35 9.65 10.10
C SER A 68 -5.42 9.09 11.04
N VAL A 69 -6.71 9.38 10.77
CA VAL A 69 -7.83 8.78 11.51
C VAL A 69 -7.85 7.26 11.35
N GLN A 70 -7.63 6.74 10.13
CA GLN A 70 -7.54 5.30 9.90
C GLN A 70 -6.34 4.68 10.63
N LYS A 71 -5.16 5.31 10.60
CA LYS A 71 -3.95 4.85 11.29
C LYS A 71 -4.17 4.70 12.80
N GLN A 72 -4.83 5.67 13.43
CA GLN A 72 -5.18 5.60 14.87
C GLN A 72 -6.06 4.40 15.23
N GLN A 73 -6.80 3.90 14.24
CA GLN A 73 -7.77 2.82 14.40
C GLN A 73 -7.24 1.51 13.83
N THR A 74 -5.96 1.47 13.44
CA THR A 74 -5.29 0.30 12.91
C THR A 74 -4.37 -0.27 13.98
N LYS A 75 -4.60 -1.53 14.34
CA LYS A 75 -3.71 -2.30 15.20
C LYS A 75 -2.76 -3.11 14.32
N ILE A 76 -1.46 -2.98 14.59
CA ILE A 76 -0.44 -3.80 13.93
C ILE A 76 -0.08 -4.95 14.86
N THR A 77 -0.08 -6.16 14.30
CA THR A 77 0.31 -7.39 14.97
C THR A 77 1.41 -8.08 14.21
N THR A 78 2.25 -8.85 14.88
CA THR A 78 3.35 -9.60 14.26
C THR A 78 2.96 -11.07 14.14
N ALA A 79 2.31 -11.43 13.03
CA ALA A 79 2.11 -12.83 12.67
C ALA A 79 3.41 -13.34 12.00
N ASP A 80 4.04 -14.38 12.58
CA ASP A 80 5.26 -15.01 12.06
C ASP A 80 6.47 -14.04 11.89
N GLY A 81 6.53 -12.98 12.69
CA GLY A 81 7.61 -11.97 12.62
C GLY A 81 7.44 -10.92 11.52
N VAL A 82 6.33 -10.93 10.80
CA VAL A 82 6.00 -9.93 9.77
C VAL A 82 4.83 -9.04 10.25
N PRO A 83 4.95 -7.70 10.19
CA PRO A 83 3.85 -6.79 10.53
C PRO A 83 2.60 -7.06 9.70
N PHE A 84 1.45 -7.08 10.36
CA PHE A 84 0.13 -7.24 9.76
C PHE A 84 -0.86 -6.26 10.41
N ALA A 85 -1.44 -5.39 9.59
CA ALA A 85 -2.42 -4.40 10.03
C ALA A 85 -3.84 -4.98 10.06
N THR A 86 -4.61 -4.60 11.06
CA THR A 86 -6.03 -4.90 11.17
C THR A 86 -6.75 -3.70 11.77
N ILE A 87 -7.86 -3.29 11.17
CA ILE A 87 -8.70 -2.21 11.71
C ILE A 87 -9.40 -2.72 12.97
N ILE A 88 -9.33 -1.94 14.04
CA ILE A 88 -9.96 -2.25 15.33
C ILE A 88 -11.47 -2.03 15.21
N THR A 89 -12.25 -3.03 15.63
CA THR A 89 -13.71 -2.93 15.72
C THR A 89 -14.26 -3.02 17.16
N ASP A 90 -13.41 -3.34 18.15
CA ASP A 90 -13.73 -3.44 19.59
C ASP A 90 -13.08 -2.28 20.38
N PRO A 91 -13.81 -1.50 21.21
CA PRO A 91 -15.21 -1.67 21.65
C PRO A 91 -16.28 -1.17 20.69
N ALA A 92 -15.92 -0.37 19.69
CA ALA A 92 -16.83 0.01 18.62
C ALA A 92 -16.05 0.34 17.33
N PRO A 93 -16.57 -0.04 16.15
CA PRO A 93 -15.98 0.34 14.87
C PRO A 93 -16.02 1.86 14.66
N VAL A 94 -15.07 2.35 13.84
CA VAL A 94 -15.01 3.76 13.45
C VAL A 94 -16.27 4.14 12.66
N GLU A 95 -16.92 5.21 13.10
CA GLU A 95 -18.04 5.80 12.37
C GLU A 95 -17.56 6.57 11.14
N PHE A 96 -18.23 6.39 10.00
CA PHE A 96 -17.94 7.12 8.77
C PHE A 96 -18.14 8.64 8.94
N SER A 97 -19.02 9.05 9.87
CA SER A 97 -19.17 10.46 10.26
C SER A 97 -17.88 11.11 10.79
N THR A 98 -16.97 10.33 11.37
CA THR A 98 -15.66 10.83 11.83
C THR A 98 -14.76 11.15 10.65
N LEU A 99 -14.76 10.28 9.63
CA LEU A 99 -14.01 10.51 8.39
C LEU A 99 -14.56 11.71 7.63
N ALA A 100 -15.88 11.84 7.49
CA ALA A 100 -16.51 12.98 6.84
C ALA A 100 -16.09 14.35 7.43
N LYS A 101 -15.78 14.41 8.73
CA LYS A 101 -15.31 15.63 9.41
C LYS A 101 -13.82 15.90 9.22
N ALA A 102 -13.03 14.86 8.94
CA ALA A 102 -11.59 14.95 8.71
C ALA A 102 -11.24 15.25 7.24
N VAL A 103 -12.21 15.22 6.33
CA VAL A 103 -11.97 15.58 4.92
C VAL A 103 -11.78 17.10 4.80
N ALA A 104 -10.69 17.49 4.14
CA ALA A 104 -10.49 18.86 3.69
C ALA A 104 -11.41 19.16 2.49
N VAL A 105 -12.22 20.22 2.59
CA VAL A 105 -13.24 20.60 1.58
C VAL A 105 -12.81 21.80 0.74
N ASP A 106 -11.52 22.09 0.72
CA ASP A 106 -10.89 23.15 -0.05
C ASP A 106 -10.86 22.84 -1.56
N THR A 107 -10.87 21.56 -1.92
CA THR A 107 -10.89 21.09 -3.30
C THR A 107 -12.22 20.46 -3.70
N ALA A 108 -12.53 20.44 -5.00
CA ALA A 108 -13.70 19.74 -5.53
C ALA A 108 -13.66 18.22 -5.22
N ALA A 109 -12.47 17.61 -5.31
CA ALA A 109 -12.27 16.21 -4.94
C ALA A 109 -12.60 15.97 -3.45
N GLY A 110 -12.10 16.84 -2.56
CA GLY A 110 -12.40 16.78 -1.13
C GLY A 110 -13.89 16.97 -0.80
N ALA A 111 -14.58 17.91 -1.46
CA ALA A 111 -16.02 18.09 -1.28
C ALA A 111 -16.82 16.82 -1.70
N ASN A 112 -16.48 16.20 -2.82
CA ASN A 112 -17.13 14.96 -3.27
C ASN A 112 -16.78 13.76 -2.38
N GLU A 113 -15.55 13.66 -1.90
CA GLU A 113 -15.16 12.66 -0.90
C GLU A 113 -15.94 12.82 0.41
N GLN A 114 -16.13 14.06 0.88
CA GLN A 114 -16.94 14.32 2.06
C GLN A 114 -18.39 13.86 1.86
N HIS A 115 -19.00 14.11 0.70
CA HIS A 115 -20.34 13.61 0.39
C HIS A 115 -20.41 12.08 0.43
N ALA A 116 -19.38 11.37 -0.06
CA ALA A 116 -19.32 9.91 0.00
C ALA A 116 -19.29 9.39 1.45
N TRP A 117 -18.45 9.97 2.31
CA TRP A 117 -18.41 9.60 3.73
C TRP A 117 -19.70 9.95 4.48
N GLN A 118 -20.34 11.06 4.15
CA GLN A 118 -21.65 11.44 4.72
C GLN A 118 -22.75 10.46 4.31
N LEU A 119 -22.77 10.04 3.04
CA LEU A 119 -23.71 9.04 2.54
C LEU A 119 -23.49 7.69 3.22
N LEU A 120 -22.24 7.24 3.35
CA LEU A 120 -21.90 6.01 4.07
C LEU A 120 -22.34 6.05 5.52
N SER A 121 -22.10 7.18 6.20
CA SER A 121 -22.55 7.38 7.58
C SER A 121 -24.07 7.27 7.70
N LEU A 122 -24.81 7.88 6.77
CA LEU A 122 -26.26 7.86 6.77
C LEU A 122 -26.84 6.45 6.56
N LEU A 123 -26.20 5.64 5.73
CA LEU A 123 -26.67 4.32 5.35
C LEU A 123 -26.19 3.20 6.29
N PHE A 124 -24.97 3.29 6.83
CA PHE A 124 -24.27 2.19 7.51
C PHE A 124 -23.74 2.52 8.93
N ASP A 125 -23.76 3.77 9.40
CA ASP A 125 -23.46 4.02 10.83
C ASP A 125 -24.70 3.71 11.70
N GLY A 126 -24.48 3.49 12.99
CA GLY A 126 -25.50 3.02 13.93
C GLY A 126 -26.73 3.94 14.06
N ALA A 127 -27.89 3.29 14.19
CA ALA A 127 -29.21 3.86 14.44
C ALA A 127 -29.26 4.93 15.54
N ASP A 128 -28.48 4.75 16.61
CA ASP A 128 -28.45 5.64 17.79
C ASP A 128 -27.93 7.05 17.49
N ARG A 129 -27.28 7.26 16.33
CA ARG A 129 -26.71 8.56 15.93
C ARG A 129 -27.48 9.29 14.84
N ILE A 130 -28.42 8.63 14.18
CA ILE A 130 -29.46 9.37 13.48
C ILE A 130 -30.25 10.02 14.62
N LYS A 131 -29.95 11.27 14.99
CA LYS A 131 -30.46 11.98 16.19
C LYS A 131 -31.97 11.74 16.39
N LYS A 132 -32.30 10.62 17.00
CA LYS A 132 -33.64 10.10 17.04
C LYS A 132 -34.35 10.95 18.08
N PRO A 133 -35.40 11.70 17.75
CA PRO A 133 -36.26 12.26 18.77
C PRO A 133 -36.69 11.12 19.69
N ALA A 134 -36.71 11.33 21.00
CA ALA A 134 -36.99 10.28 21.99
C ALA A 134 -38.30 9.50 21.74
N ASP A 135 -39.19 10.06 20.92
CA ASP A 135 -40.53 9.57 20.62
C ASP A 135 -40.64 8.67 19.36
N VAL A 136 -39.56 8.43 18.62
CA VAL A 136 -39.65 7.58 17.40
C VAL A 136 -39.63 6.10 17.81
N ASP A 137 -40.61 5.33 17.38
CA ASP A 137 -40.65 3.87 17.60
C ASP A 137 -39.52 3.19 16.80
N PRO A 138 -38.80 2.17 17.33
CA PRO A 138 -37.91 1.31 16.53
C PRO A 138 -38.48 0.89 15.16
N GLU A 139 -39.80 0.69 15.05
CA GLU A 139 -40.47 0.31 13.78
C GLU A 139 -40.37 1.39 12.69
N HIS A 140 -40.13 2.67 13.05
CA HIS A 140 -40.07 3.79 12.11
C HIS A 140 -38.65 4.20 11.72
N ILE A 141 -37.63 3.43 12.09
CA ILE A 141 -36.23 3.83 11.88
C ILE A 141 -35.84 3.91 10.40
N GLN A 142 -36.36 3.01 9.58
CA GLN A 142 -36.10 3.01 8.13
C GLN A 142 -36.71 4.23 7.45
N ARG A 143 -37.89 4.66 7.90
CA ARG A 143 -38.55 5.89 7.44
C ARG A 143 -37.71 7.11 7.79
N TYR A 144 -37.21 7.17 9.03
CA TYR A 144 -36.34 8.27 9.44
C TYR A 144 -35.02 8.31 8.65
N ARG A 145 -34.40 7.15 8.38
CA ARG A 145 -33.22 7.04 7.51
C ARG A 145 -33.52 7.55 6.10
N LYS A 146 -34.67 7.18 5.52
CA LYS A 146 -35.14 7.69 4.22
C LYS A 146 -35.36 9.20 4.23
N GLU A 147 -35.93 9.77 5.29
CA GLU A 147 -36.09 11.22 5.45
C GLU A 147 -34.74 11.95 5.52
N ARG A 148 -33.77 11.42 6.27
CA ARG A 148 -32.42 11.96 6.31
C ARG A 148 -31.74 11.87 4.94
N LEU A 149 -31.87 10.74 4.24
CA LEU A 149 -31.32 10.57 2.90
C LEU A 149 -31.93 11.61 1.95
N SER A 150 -33.24 11.82 2.03
CA SER A 150 -33.95 12.84 1.26
C SER A 150 -33.43 14.25 1.55
N GLU A 151 -33.16 14.59 2.81
CA GLU A 151 -32.59 15.89 3.19
C GLU A 151 -31.17 16.08 2.64
N PHE A 152 -30.31 15.06 2.79
CA PHE A 152 -28.97 15.04 2.22
C PHE A 152 -28.99 15.20 0.70
N TRP A 153 -29.83 14.41 0.02
CA TRP A 153 -29.94 14.41 -1.44
C TRP A 153 -30.49 15.73 -1.97
N ARG A 154 -31.45 16.34 -1.26
CA ARG A 154 -31.94 17.68 -1.57
C ARG A 154 -30.80 18.69 -1.55
N ASN A 155 -29.98 18.70 -0.50
CA ASN A 155 -28.88 19.66 -0.37
C ASN A 155 -27.84 19.48 -1.49
N LEU A 156 -27.59 18.22 -1.90
CA LEU A 156 -26.65 17.89 -2.98
C LEU A 156 -27.07 18.48 -4.34
N VAL A 157 -28.37 18.50 -4.64
CA VAL A 157 -28.89 18.97 -5.95
C VAL A 157 -29.49 20.38 -5.91
N TYR A 158 -29.62 20.98 -4.72
CA TYR A 158 -30.35 22.24 -4.52
C TYR A 158 -29.81 23.37 -5.39
N HIS A 159 -28.50 23.57 -5.40
CA HIS A 159 -27.89 24.67 -6.15
C HIS A 159 -28.13 24.54 -7.67
N ASP A 160 -27.93 23.34 -8.22
CA ASP A 160 -28.11 23.06 -9.64
C ASP A 160 -29.59 23.18 -10.05
N ALA A 161 -30.50 22.73 -9.19
CA ALA A 161 -31.94 22.89 -9.38
C ALA A 161 -32.39 24.36 -9.32
N GLN A 162 -31.87 25.15 -8.37
CA GLN A 162 -32.20 26.58 -8.28
C GLN A 162 -31.68 27.37 -9.48
N LYS A 163 -30.46 27.08 -9.96
CA LYS A 163 -29.93 27.68 -11.18
C LYS A 163 -30.81 27.36 -12.39
N HIS A 164 -31.18 26.08 -12.55
CA HIS A 164 -32.09 25.66 -13.61
C HIS A 164 -33.46 26.35 -13.51
N ALA A 165 -34.03 26.48 -12.30
CA ALA A 165 -35.31 27.16 -12.10
C ALA A 165 -35.27 28.65 -12.45
N GLN A 166 -34.11 29.32 -12.31
CA GLN A 166 -33.93 30.73 -12.70
C GLN A 166 -33.78 30.90 -14.21
N GLU A 167 -33.19 29.91 -14.88
CA GLU A 167 -32.94 29.90 -16.33
C GLU A 167 -34.13 29.35 -17.14
N ALA A 168 -35.12 28.73 -16.48
CA ALA A 168 -36.29 28.12 -17.09
C ALA A 168 -37.12 29.11 -17.91
N ALA A 169 -37.50 28.70 -19.12
CA ALA A 169 -38.25 29.55 -20.05
C ALA A 169 -39.76 29.55 -19.74
N THR A 170 -40.26 28.46 -19.16
CA THR A 170 -41.67 28.26 -18.85
C THR A 170 -41.88 28.06 -17.35
N PHE A 171 -43.09 28.35 -16.87
CA PHE A 171 -43.43 28.22 -15.46
C PHE A 171 -43.49 26.75 -15.00
N GLU A 172 -43.86 25.88 -15.93
CA GLU A 172 -43.96 24.43 -15.79
C GLU A 172 -42.58 23.79 -15.75
N GLU A 173 -41.64 24.24 -16.60
CA GLU A 173 -40.23 23.83 -16.51
C GLU A 173 -39.59 24.31 -15.20
N ARG A 174 -39.89 25.54 -14.76
CA ARG A 174 -39.48 26.03 -13.45
C ARG A 174 -40.04 25.15 -12.33
N ALA A 175 -41.28 24.67 -12.45
CA ALA A 175 -41.87 23.74 -11.51
C ALA A 175 -41.14 22.38 -11.50
N ILE A 176 -40.81 21.82 -12.67
CA ILE A 176 -40.01 20.58 -12.78
C ILE A 176 -38.64 20.76 -12.13
N ALA A 177 -37.97 21.89 -12.36
CA ALA A 177 -36.70 22.21 -11.74
C ALA A 177 -36.80 22.27 -10.20
N GLN A 178 -37.84 22.88 -9.64
CA GLN A 178 -38.06 22.91 -8.18
C GLN A 178 -38.41 21.53 -7.61
N LEU A 179 -39.18 20.71 -8.33
CA LEU A 179 -39.45 19.32 -7.94
C LEU A 179 -38.17 18.47 -7.95
N SER A 180 -37.23 18.76 -8.83
CA SER A 180 -35.93 18.07 -8.89
C SER A 180 -35.01 18.31 -7.67
N CYS A 181 -35.41 19.17 -6.73
CA CYS A 181 -34.78 19.33 -5.42
C CYS A 181 -35.80 19.20 -4.25
N ASN A 182 -36.90 18.48 -4.46
CA ASN A 182 -37.97 18.29 -3.47
C ASN A 182 -38.56 19.59 -2.90
N ASN A 183 -38.61 20.65 -3.70
CA ASN A 183 -39.20 21.92 -3.31
C ASN A 183 -40.62 22.05 -3.88
N VAL A 184 -41.54 21.25 -3.33
CA VAL A 184 -42.94 21.18 -3.80
C VAL A 184 -43.65 22.53 -3.64
N ALA A 185 -43.33 23.29 -2.59
CA ALA A 185 -43.95 24.60 -2.34
C ALA A 185 -43.65 25.61 -3.46
N GLU A 186 -42.38 25.76 -3.85
CA GLU A 186 -41.99 26.65 -4.94
C GLU A 186 -42.43 26.13 -6.30
N ALA A 187 -42.50 24.80 -6.50
CA ALA A 187 -43.09 24.22 -7.70
C ALA A 187 -44.57 24.60 -7.86
N CYS A 188 -45.36 24.51 -6.78
CA CYS A 188 -46.74 24.94 -6.77
C CYS A 188 -46.87 26.46 -7.01
N HIS A 189 -46.01 27.27 -6.39
CA HIS A 189 -45.99 28.72 -6.63
C HIS A 189 -45.70 29.02 -8.10
N ALA A 190 -44.76 28.29 -8.70
CA ALA A 190 -44.43 28.48 -10.10
C ALA A 190 -45.61 28.23 -11.04
N LEU A 191 -46.37 27.16 -10.80
CA LEU A 191 -47.57 26.82 -11.56
C LEU A 191 -48.72 27.80 -11.31
N VAL A 192 -48.85 28.32 -10.08
CA VAL A 192 -49.85 29.36 -9.77
C VAL A 192 -49.55 30.65 -10.51
N GLU A 193 -48.28 31.05 -10.61
CA GLU A 193 -47.87 32.19 -11.44
C GLU A 193 -48.14 31.96 -12.93
N GLY A 194 -48.00 30.72 -13.41
CA GLY A 194 -48.38 30.28 -14.75
C GLY A 194 -49.90 30.15 -14.99
N LEU A 195 -50.73 30.38 -13.96
CA LEU A 195 -52.18 30.20 -13.98
C LEU A 195 -52.67 28.74 -14.11
N ASP A 196 -51.79 27.75 -13.92
CA ASP A 196 -52.12 26.32 -13.93
C ASP A 196 -52.59 25.80 -12.57
N LEU A 197 -53.69 26.39 -12.08
CA LEU A 197 -54.21 26.14 -10.73
C LEU A 197 -54.58 24.68 -10.47
N ARG A 198 -55.06 23.97 -11.50
CA ARG A 198 -55.40 22.54 -11.40
C ARG A 198 -54.15 21.69 -11.17
N LEU A 199 -53.13 21.92 -11.99
CA LEU A 199 -51.88 21.19 -11.89
C LEU A 199 -51.16 21.51 -10.58
N ALA A 200 -51.16 22.78 -10.16
CA ALA A 200 -50.63 23.18 -8.86
C ALA A 200 -51.30 22.42 -7.70
N THR A 201 -52.61 22.20 -7.75
CA THR A 201 -53.34 21.44 -6.72
C THR A 201 -52.93 19.96 -6.71
N MET A 202 -52.69 19.37 -7.88
CA MET A 202 -52.23 17.99 -8.00
C MET A 202 -50.77 17.83 -7.56
N VAL A 203 -49.90 18.77 -7.93
CA VAL A 203 -48.49 18.79 -7.53
C VAL A 203 -48.35 18.99 -6.02
N ALA A 204 -49.24 19.74 -5.37
CA ALA A 204 -49.27 19.85 -3.91
C ALA A 204 -49.51 18.50 -3.19
N GLN A 205 -50.02 17.50 -3.92
CA GLN A 205 -50.27 16.14 -3.43
C GLN A 205 -49.24 15.12 -3.97
N ILE A 206 -48.18 15.57 -4.65
CA ILE A 206 -47.16 14.69 -5.20
C ILE A 206 -46.50 13.84 -4.11
N GLY A 207 -46.16 12.61 -4.44
CA GLY A 207 -45.72 11.61 -3.47
C GLY A 207 -46.86 10.91 -2.72
N GLY A 208 -48.12 11.30 -2.99
CA GLY A 208 -49.36 10.78 -2.39
C GLY A 208 -49.58 9.26 -2.48
N ASP A 209 -50.74 8.82 -1.99
CA ASP A 209 -51.07 7.40 -1.81
C ASP A 209 -51.18 6.60 -3.12
N SER A 210 -51.16 5.27 -3.02
CA SER A 210 -51.18 4.40 -4.21
C SER A 210 -52.44 4.58 -5.05
N ASN A 211 -53.57 4.92 -4.42
CA ASN A 211 -54.83 5.14 -5.10
C ASN A 211 -54.80 6.40 -5.98
N MET A 212 -54.25 7.52 -5.47
CA MET A 212 -54.04 8.73 -6.26
C MET A 212 -53.14 8.46 -7.46
N ARG A 213 -52.00 7.76 -7.24
CA ARG A 213 -51.04 7.42 -8.30
C ARG A 213 -51.66 6.53 -9.38
N GLN A 214 -52.44 5.53 -8.99
CA GLN A 214 -53.14 4.64 -9.92
C GLN A 214 -54.23 5.37 -10.72
N THR A 215 -54.97 6.26 -10.06
CA THR A 215 -55.98 7.09 -10.73
C THR A 215 -55.33 7.99 -11.78
N MET A 216 -54.20 8.62 -11.44
CA MET A 216 -53.45 9.47 -12.37
C MET A 216 -52.88 8.65 -13.53
N SER A 217 -52.31 7.48 -13.26
CA SER A 217 -51.80 6.57 -14.30
C SER A 217 -52.89 6.19 -15.30
N THR A 218 -54.07 5.83 -14.80
CA THR A 218 -55.25 5.52 -15.63
C THR A 218 -55.68 6.73 -16.47
N GLN A 219 -55.64 7.94 -15.90
CA GLN A 219 -55.98 9.16 -16.61
C GLN A 219 -54.99 9.48 -17.75
N ILE A 220 -53.69 9.24 -17.54
CA ILE A 220 -52.65 9.40 -18.58
C ILE A 220 -52.87 8.39 -19.71
N GLU A 221 -53.20 7.15 -19.39
CA GLU A 221 -53.52 6.11 -20.38
C GLU A 221 -54.76 6.46 -21.20
N GLU A 222 -55.79 7.03 -20.57
CA GLU A 222 -56.98 7.51 -21.26
C GLU A 222 -56.69 8.68 -22.21
N TRP A 223 -55.88 9.66 -21.76
CA TRP A 223 -55.40 10.72 -22.65
C TRP A 223 -54.57 10.18 -23.81
N ARG A 224 -53.77 9.14 -23.58
CA ARG A 224 -53.04 8.43 -24.65
C ARG A 224 -54.00 7.77 -25.61
N ARG A 225 -55.02 7.06 -25.11
CA ARG A 225 -56.01 6.35 -25.94
C ARG A 225 -56.78 7.30 -26.84
N LEU A 226 -57.17 8.46 -26.33
CA LEU A 226 -57.96 9.49 -27.00
C LEU A 226 -57.14 10.48 -27.85
N ASP A 227 -55.84 10.24 -28.04
CA ASP A 227 -54.93 11.10 -28.81
C ASP A 227 -54.76 12.53 -28.25
N MET A 228 -55.13 12.75 -26.98
CA MET A 228 -55.05 14.07 -26.32
C MET A 228 -53.61 14.46 -25.95
N LEU A 229 -52.69 13.49 -25.84
CA LEU A 229 -51.29 13.77 -25.50
C LEU A 229 -50.56 14.60 -26.56
N ALA A 230 -51.02 14.59 -27.82
CA ALA A 230 -50.40 15.36 -28.89
C ALA A 230 -50.62 16.88 -28.76
N GLU A 231 -51.68 17.27 -28.04
CA GLU A 231 -52.02 18.67 -27.76
C GLU A 231 -51.39 19.19 -26.46
N MET A 232 -50.71 18.32 -25.70
CA MET A 232 -50.08 18.67 -24.43
C MET A 232 -48.60 18.96 -24.63
N GLU A 233 -48.12 20.06 -24.04
CA GLU A 233 -46.69 20.30 -23.96
C GLU A 233 -45.99 19.25 -23.11
N ASP A 234 -44.71 18.99 -23.41
CA ASP A 234 -43.94 17.97 -22.72
C ASP A 234 -43.80 18.26 -21.21
N ALA A 235 -43.74 19.53 -20.80
CA ALA A 235 -43.66 19.90 -19.39
C ALA A 235 -44.91 19.47 -18.60
N HIS A 236 -46.10 19.68 -19.18
CA HIS A 236 -47.35 19.22 -18.61
C HIS A 236 -47.40 17.70 -18.50
N ARG A 237 -47.02 16.99 -19.58
CA ARG A 237 -46.96 15.53 -19.59
C ARG A 237 -46.01 15.00 -18.52
N ALA A 238 -44.84 15.61 -18.36
CA ALA A 238 -43.88 15.23 -17.33
C ALA A 238 -44.42 15.44 -15.92
N LEU A 239 -45.05 16.60 -15.64
CA LEU A 239 -45.65 16.87 -14.32
C LEU A 239 -46.75 15.86 -13.96
N TYR A 240 -47.60 15.47 -14.93
CA TYR A 240 -48.60 14.43 -14.71
C TYR A 240 -47.98 13.05 -14.45
N GLU A 241 -46.95 12.67 -15.20
CA GLU A 241 -46.21 11.41 -14.99
C GLU A 241 -45.56 11.39 -13.60
N LEU A 242 -44.96 12.52 -13.15
CA LEU A 242 -44.40 12.66 -11.81
C LEU A 242 -45.45 12.52 -10.70
N VAL A 243 -46.64 13.09 -10.89
CA VAL A 243 -47.78 12.91 -9.96
C VAL A 243 -48.27 11.46 -9.93
N ALA A 244 -48.19 10.74 -11.06
CA ALA A 244 -48.48 9.31 -11.13
C ALA A 244 -47.40 8.43 -10.47
N GLY A 245 -46.24 9.01 -10.11
CA GLY A 245 -45.09 8.28 -9.59
C GLY A 245 -44.19 7.66 -10.68
N ASN A 246 -44.41 8.00 -11.96
CA ASN A 246 -43.52 7.63 -13.05
C ASN A 246 -42.48 8.74 -13.27
N CYS A 247 -41.23 8.45 -12.91
CA CYS A 247 -40.12 9.41 -13.00
C CYS A 247 -39.15 9.16 -14.16
N ALA A 248 -39.38 8.11 -14.98
CA ALA A 248 -38.43 7.71 -16.02
C ALA A 248 -38.81 8.27 -17.40
N GLN A 249 -39.88 7.74 -17.99
CA GLN A 249 -40.25 8.02 -19.38
C GLN A 249 -41.73 8.36 -19.51
N ALA A 250 -42.01 9.48 -20.16
CA ALA A 250 -43.36 9.87 -20.56
C ALA A 250 -43.71 9.18 -21.88
N ASN A 251 -44.53 8.14 -21.78
CA ASN A 251 -44.86 7.31 -22.94
C ASN A 251 -45.79 8.06 -23.91
N GLY A 252 -45.46 8.00 -25.21
CA GLY A 252 -46.21 8.62 -26.29
C GLY A 252 -47.18 7.68 -26.99
N LYS A 253 -47.74 8.13 -28.12
CA LYS A 253 -48.52 7.29 -29.04
C LYS A 253 -48.13 7.61 -30.48
N LEU A 254 -47.73 6.57 -31.20
CA LEU A 254 -47.47 6.63 -32.63
C LEU A 254 -48.80 6.33 -33.35
N GLY A 255 -49.56 7.38 -33.65
CA GLY A 255 -50.83 7.29 -34.38
C GLY A 255 -50.65 7.28 -35.90
N ASN A 256 -51.71 6.86 -36.61
CA ASN A 256 -51.83 7.00 -38.07
C ASN A 256 -52.32 8.42 -38.42
N GLY A 257 -51.45 9.41 -38.25
CA GLY A 257 -51.72 10.83 -38.50
C GLY A 257 -50.63 11.70 -37.87
N ARG A 258 -50.25 12.83 -38.49
CA ARG A 258 -49.19 13.70 -37.94
C ARG A 258 -49.71 14.47 -36.73
N GLU A 259 -51.00 14.76 -36.70
CA GLU A 259 -51.73 15.47 -35.65
C GLU A 259 -51.90 14.65 -34.36
N ASN A 260 -52.00 13.32 -34.45
CA ASN A 260 -52.19 12.46 -33.27
C ASN A 260 -50.88 11.88 -32.71
N LYS A 261 -49.74 12.38 -33.20
CA LYS A 261 -48.42 11.84 -32.84
C LYS A 261 -47.88 12.53 -31.60
N ALA A 262 -47.91 11.84 -30.46
CA ALA A 262 -47.18 12.23 -29.26
C ALA A 262 -45.87 11.43 -29.18
N ALA A 263 -44.72 12.12 -29.19
CA ALA A 263 -43.43 11.47 -29.01
C ALA A 263 -43.26 11.00 -27.55
N ALA A 264 -42.66 9.83 -27.38
CA ALA A 264 -42.15 9.42 -26.07
C ALA A 264 -40.85 10.18 -25.79
N PHE A 265 -40.62 10.54 -24.52
CA PHE A 265 -39.37 11.19 -24.10
C PHE A 265 -39.02 10.79 -22.67
N ASN A 266 -37.72 10.74 -22.38
CA ASN A 266 -37.21 10.54 -21.02
C ASN A 266 -37.26 11.87 -20.27
N ILE A 267 -37.83 11.87 -19.07
CA ILE A 267 -38.07 13.10 -18.31
C ILE A 267 -36.73 13.80 -18.02
N SER A 268 -35.73 13.05 -17.56
CA SER A 268 -34.45 13.63 -17.16
C SER A 268 -33.68 14.25 -18.33
N SER A 269 -33.57 13.55 -19.45
CA SER A 269 -32.91 14.06 -20.66
C SER A 269 -33.67 15.22 -21.32
N ARG A 270 -35.01 15.16 -21.35
CA ARG A 270 -35.85 16.22 -21.93
C ARG A 270 -35.68 17.57 -21.23
N PHE A 271 -35.54 17.56 -19.90
CA PHE A 271 -35.38 18.76 -19.08
C PHE A 271 -33.96 18.95 -18.55
N ALA A 272 -32.95 18.37 -19.21
CA ALA A 272 -31.54 18.50 -18.87
C ALA A 272 -31.23 18.30 -17.37
N LEU A 273 -31.90 17.32 -16.76
CA LEU A 273 -31.65 16.90 -15.38
C LEU A 273 -30.39 16.03 -15.35
N ASP A 274 -29.55 16.23 -14.35
CA ASP A 274 -28.42 15.36 -14.10
C ASP A 274 -28.89 14.09 -13.38
N TRP A 275 -28.03 13.07 -13.34
CA TRP A 275 -28.40 11.78 -12.78
C TRP A 275 -28.80 11.87 -11.29
N ARG A 276 -28.19 12.81 -10.53
CA ARG A 276 -28.50 13.03 -9.11
C ARG A 276 -29.94 13.53 -8.94
N ARG A 277 -30.37 14.48 -9.78
CA ARG A 277 -31.76 14.95 -9.84
C ARG A 277 -32.71 13.86 -10.33
N ALA A 278 -32.32 13.10 -11.34
CA ALA A 278 -33.09 11.97 -11.88
C ALA A 278 -33.35 10.87 -10.83
N PHE A 279 -32.33 10.52 -10.04
CA PHE A 279 -32.47 9.61 -8.90
C PHE A 279 -33.30 10.25 -7.78
N GLY A 280 -33.09 11.54 -7.49
CA GLY A 280 -33.88 12.29 -6.51
C GLY A 280 -35.38 12.22 -6.78
N LEU A 281 -35.81 12.37 -8.03
CA LEU A 281 -37.22 12.23 -8.42
C LEU A 281 -37.79 10.85 -8.05
N ARG A 282 -37.02 9.77 -8.23
CA ARG A 282 -37.45 8.40 -7.85
C ARG A 282 -37.48 8.22 -6.33
N LEU A 283 -36.50 8.79 -5.63
CA LEU A 283 -36.45 8.79 -4.16
C LEU A 283 -37.67 9.50 -3.55
N TRP A 284 -38.09 10.64 -4.11
CA TRP A 284 -39.17 11.46 -3.54
C TRP A 284 -40.56 11.12 -4.08
N TYR A 285 -40.68 10.80 -5.37
CA TYR A 285 -41.96 10.66 -6.05
C TYR A 285 -42.16 9.28 -6.68
N GLY A 286 -41.09 8.56 -7.02
CA GLY A 286 -41.15 7.19 -7.56
C GLY A 286 -41.50 6.12 -6.52
N THR A 287 -41.15 6.35 -5.25
CA THR A 287 -41.46 5.43 -4.14
C THR A 287 -42.50 6.00 -3.18
N LEU A 288 -43.22 5.12 -2.49
CA LEU A 288 -44.14 5.48 -1.40
C LEU A 288 -43.37 5.79 -0.12
N ILE A 289 -44.01 6.45 0.84
CA ILE A 289 -43.35 6.86 2.10
C ILE A 289 -42.91 5.66 2.96
N ASP A 290 -43.65 4.56 2.88
CA ASP A 290 -43.37 3.33 3.63
C ASP A 290 -42.52 2.33 2.83
N GLU A 291 -42.23 2.63 1.55
CA GLU A 291 -41.32 1.81 0.74
C GLU A 291 -39.85 2.09 1.08
N PRO A 292 -39.01 1.04 1.11
CA PRO A 292 -37.61 1.14 1.49
C PRO A 292 -36.78 1.92 0.45
N ILE A 293 -35.62 2.46 0.86
CA ILE A 293 -34.72 3.26 0.01
C ILE A 293 -34.27 2.46 -1.22
N GLU A 294 -34.06 1.17 -1.00
CA GLU A 294 -33.59 0.17 -1.94
C GLU A 294 -34.54 0.03 -3.14
N MET A 295 -35.83 0.31 -2.96
CA MET A 295 -36.80 0.34 -4.07
C MET A 295 -36.52 1.49 -5.03
N ALA A 296 -36.12 2.67 -4.54
CA ALA A 296 -35.75 3.79 -5.41
C ALA A 296 -34.47 3.49 -6.20
N VAL A 297 -33.52 2.80 -5.56
CA VAL A 297 -32.30 2.31 -6.21
C VAL A 297 -32.65 1.30 -7.30
N ALA A 298 -33.49 0.31 -7.01
CA ALA A 298 -33.95 -0.67 -7.98
C ALA A 298 -34.64 -0.01 -9.18
N GLN A 299 -35.60 0.90 -8.94
CA GLN A 299 -36.31 1.61 -10.01
C GLN A 299 -35.37 2.42 -10.91
N PHE A 300 -34.35 3.10 -10.35
CA PHE A 300 -33.38 3.83 -11.17
C PHE A 300 -32.50 2.86 -11.97
N ALA A 301 -31.98 1.83 -11.30
CA ALA A 301 -31.08 0.86 -11.90
C ALA A 301 -31.78 0.10 -13.04
N ASP A 302 -33.01 -0.37 -12.83
CA ASP A 302 -33.83 -1.04 -13.84
C ASP A 302 -34.15 -0.12 -15.01
N ALA A 303 -34.48 1.16 -14.76
CA ALA A 303 -34.74 2.12 -15.82
C ALA A 303 -33.51 2.36 -16.72
N VAL A 304 -32.31 2.43 -16.12
CA VAL A 304 -31.06 2.54 -16.88
C VAL A 304 -30.77 1.25 -17.67
N ARG A 305 -30.98 0.07 -17.08
CA ARG A 305 -30.83 -1.23 -17.76
C ARG A 305 -31.75 -1.34 -18.97
N ASP A 306 -33.03 -1.02 -18.78
CA ASP A 306 -34.06 -1.23 -19.79
C ASP A 306 -34.07 -0.11 -20.86
N GLY A 307 -33.14 0.84 -20.78
CA GLY A 307 -33.01 1.97 -21.71
C GLY A 307 -34.15 3.00 -21.58
N LEU A 308 -34.89 2.96 -20.48
CA LEU A 308 -35.94 3.93 -20.12
C LEU A 308 -35.36 5.21 -19.50
N GLU A 309 -34.12 5.14 -19.01
CA GLU A 309 -33.33 6.27 -18.53
C GLU A 309 -32.01 6.33 -19.31
N ASP A 310 -31.73 7.47 -19.93
CA ASP A 310 -30.50 7.72 -20.68
C ASP A 310 -29.47 8.52 -19.87
N VAL A 311 -29.89 9.18 -18.78
CA VAL A 311 -28.99 9.92 -17.89
C VAL A 311 -28.28 8.96 -16.93
N LYS A 312 -27.03 8.62 -17.26
CA LYS A 312 -26.21 7.68 -16.49
C LYS A 312 -25.55 8.33 -15.26
N PRO A 313 -25.34 7.55 -14.17
CA PRO A 313 -24.62 8.00 -12.99
C PRO A 313 -23.12 8.12 -13.25
N VAL A 314 -22.70 9.25 -13.81
CA VAL A 314 -21.29 9.53 -14.14
C VAL A 314 -20.56 10.22 -12.99
N PRO A 315 -19.26 9.90 -12.77
CA PRO A 315 -18.42 10.59 -11.79
C PRO A 315 -18.36 12.10 -11.98
N TRP A 316 -18.15 12.82 -10.87
CA TRP A 316 -18.06 14.29 -10.87
C TRP A 316 -16.98 14.84 -11.82
N PHE A 317 -15.82 14.20 -11.94
CA PHE A 317 -14.73 14.66 -12.81
C PHE A 317 -15.06 14.50 -14.30
N ILE A 318 -15.92 13.54 -14.67
CA ILE A 318 -16.41 13.39 -16.05
C ILE A 318 -17.50 14.43 -16.33
N ARG A 319 -18.39 14.66 -15.36
CA ARG A 319 -19.43 15.68 -15.46
C ARG A 319 -18.84 17.09 -15.62
N ASP A 320 -17.79 17.39 -14.86
CA ASP A 320 -17.20 18.73 -14.78
C ASP A 320 -16.02 18.91 -15.76
N ASP A 321 -15.75 17.91 -16.63
CA ASP A 321 -14.64 17.88 -17.60
C ASP A 321 -13.28 18.20 -16.95
N ALA A 322 -13.04 17.62 -15.77
CA ALA A 322 -11.83 17.86 -14.98
C ALA A 322 -10.65 17.03 -15.51
N ASP A 323 -9.49 17.66 -15.67
CA ASP A 323 -8.26 16.97 -16.07
C ASP A 323 -7.70 16.17 -14.89
N MET A 324 -7.73 14.84 -15.02
CA MET A 324 -7.23 13.90 -14.02
C MET A 324 -5.79 13.43 -14.28
N GLY A 325 -5.10 14.02 -15.26
CA GLY A 325 -3.70 13.70 -15.58
C GLY A 325 -3.51 12.41 -16.39
N TRP A 326 -4.59 11.82 -16.92
CA TRP A 326 -4.53 10.73 -17.89
C TRP A 326 -5.79 10.71 -18.76
N THR A 327 -5.71 10.09 -19.94
CA THR A 327 -6.87 9.90 -20.83
C THR A 327 -7.48 8.53 -20.62
N ASP A 328 -8.68 8.50 -20.03
CA ASP A 328 -9.41 7.26 -19.79
C ASP A 328 -10.01 6.70 -21.09
N PRO A 329 -9.61 5.48 -21.54
CA PRO A 329 -10.19 4.86 -22.74
C PRO A 329 -11.66 4.51 -22.57
N ASP A 330 -12.14 4.31 -21.33
CA ASP A 330 -13.48 3.82 -21.01
C ASP A 330 -14.30 4.84 -20.20
N ALA A 331 -14.02 6.15 -20.34
CA ALA A 331 -14.68 7.22 -19.59
C ALA A 331 -16.22 7.14 -19.58
N ALA A 332 -16.83 6.80 -20.73
CA ALA A 332 -18.29 6.72 -20.88
C ALA A 332 -18.95 5.60 -20.05
N ASN A 333 -18.15 4.69 -19.52
CA ASN A 333 -18.57 3.50 -18.79
C ASN A 333 -18.30 3.60 -17.28
N ARG A 334 -17.65 4.67 -16.83
CA ARG A 334 -17.36 4.91 -15.42
C ARG A 334 -18.62 5.29 -14.68
N GLU A 335 -18.71 4.83 -13.43
CA GLU A 335 -19.86 5.06 -12.56
C GLU A 335 -19.46 5.90 -11.35
N ASP A 336 -20.37 6.78 -10.92
CA ASP A 336 -20.18 7.63 -9.75
C ASP A 336 -20.12 6.83 -8.43
N LEU A 337 -19.26 7.27 -7.51
CA LEU A 337 -19.10 6.65 -6.18
C LEU A 337 -20.38 6.70 -5.34
N LEU A 338 -21.15 7.79 -5.36
CA LEU A 338 -22.40 7.89 -4.59
C LEU A 338 -23.42 6.87 -5.09
N TRP A 339 -23.47 6.67 -6.41
CA TRP A 339 -24.29 5.61 -7.01
C TRP A 339 -23.79 4.22 -6.63
N GLY A 340 -22.47 4.00 -6.67
CA GLY A 340 -21.86 2.76 -6.20
C GLY A 340 -22.19 2.41 -4.75
N ILE A 341 -22.17 3.40 -3.84
CA ILE A 341 -22.55 3.23 -2.43
C ILE A 341 -24.03 2.85 -2.29
N LEU A 342 -24.93 3.52 -3.03
CA LEU A 342 -26.36 3.17 -3.06
C LEU A 342 -26.59 1.75 -3.56
N LYS A 343 -25.86 1.32 -4.61
CA LYS A 343 -25.91 -0.05 -5.12
C LYS A 343 -25.44 -1.06 -4.09
N LEU A 344 -24.34 -0.80 -3.38
CA LEU A 344 -23.85 -1.70 -2.32
C LEU A 344 -24.85 -1.81 -1.15
N TYR A 345 -25.44 -0.69 -0.73
CA TYR A 345 -26.49 -0.68 0.29
C TYR A 345 -27.70 -1.51 -0.16
N ALA A 346 -28.19 -1.25 -1.38
CA ALA A 346 -29.33 -1.96 -1.94
C ALA A 346 -29.03 -3.46 -2.12
N ALA A 347 -27.84 -3.84 -2.60
CA ALA A 347 -27.41 -5.23 -2.77
C ALA A 347 -27.24 -6.00 -1.44
N THR A 348 -27.02 -5.29 -0.33
CA THR A 348 -26.95 -5.90 1.01
C THR A 348 -28.35 -6.33 1.51
N LYS A 349 -29.41 -5.69 1.01
CA LYS A 349 -30.78 -5.81 1.53
C LYS A 349 -31.75 -6.43 0.53
N LEU A 350 -31.56 -6.15 -0.75
CA LEU A 350 -32.24 -6.71 -1.90
C LEU A 350 -31.23 -7.50 -2.75
N ASP A 351 -31.66 -8.55 -3.44
CA ASP A 351 -30.82 -9.35 -4.34
C ASP A 351 -30.55 -8.61 -5.67
N ILE A 352 -30.01 -7.40 -5.57
CA ILE A 352 -29.66 -6.52 -6.70
C ILE A 352 -28.21 -6.81 -7.09
N PRO A 353 -27.91 -7.00 -8.40
CA PRO A 353 -26.54 -7.25 -8.85
C PRO A 353 -25.68 -6.00 -8.63
N ALA A 354 -24.68 -6.11 -7.74
CA ALA A 354 -23.61 -5.15 -7.58
C ALA A 354 -22.27 -5.86 -7.56
N ASN A 355 -21.22 -5.20 -8.05
CA ASN A 355 -19.85 -5.69 -7.97
C ASN A 355 -18.99 -4.67 -7.23
N VAL A 356 -18.46 -5.08 -6.08
CA VAL A 356 -17.64 -4.20 -5.24
C VAL A 356 -16.35 -3.76 -5.94
N GLU A 357 -15.82 -4.58 -6.85
CA GLU A 357 -14.61 -4.27 -7.60
C GLU A 357 -14.81 -3.08 -8.54
N ASP A 358 -15.98 -2.98 -9.17
CA ASP A 358 -16.33 -1.86 -10.03
C ASP A 358 -16.54 -0.60 -9.19
N VAL A 359 -17.24 -0.71 -8.06
CA VAL A 359 -17.49 0.44 -7.16
C VAL A 359 -16.19 0.99 -6.57
N LEU A 360 -15.24 0.12 -6.23
CA LEU A 360 -13.97 0.50 -5.62
C LEU A 360 -12.82 0.72 -6.60
N ALA A 361 -13.08 0.68 -7.90
CA ALA A 361 -12.08 0.96 -8.93
C ALA A 361 -11.51 2.39 -8.76
N PRO A 362 -10.17 2.56 -8.64
CA PRO A 362 -9.54 3.88 -8.53
C PRO A 362 -9.96 4.87 -9.62
N GLU A 363 -10.24 4.37 -10.82
CA GLU A 363 -10.72 5.15 -11.97
C GLU A 363 -12.14 5.68 -11.77
N ASN A 364 -13.01 4.96 -11.06
CA ASN A 364 -14.37 5.43 -10.76
C ASN A 364 -14.38 6.43 -9.60
N ILE A 365 -13.49 6.24 -8.62
CA ILE A 365 -13.45 7.03 -7.40
C ILE A 365 -12.64 8.32 -7.57
N SER A 366 -11.37 8.15 -7.94
CA SER A 366 -10.39 9.23 -7.96
C SER A 366 -10.13 9.74 -9.37
N GLY A 367 -10.71 9.10 -10.40
CA GLY A 367 -10.51 9.48 -11.80
C GLY A 367 -9.14 9.12 -12.37
N HIS A 368 -8.29 8.40 -11.63
CA HIS A 368 -6.96 7.97 -12.08
C HIS A 368 -6.61 6.57 -11.56
N PRO A 369 -6.12 5.64 -12.41
CA PRO A 369 -5.89 4.23 -12.03
C PRO A 369 -4.84 4.04 -10.92
N LEU A 370 -3.88 4.96 -10.84
CA LEU A 370 -2.84 4.97 -9.80
C LEU A 370 -3.22 5.77 -8.54
N ASN A 371 -4.33 6.50 -8.54
CA ASN A 371 -4.82 7.17 -7.32
C ASN A 371 -5.81 6.25 -6.58
N ALA A 372 -5.27 5.21 -5.97
CA ALA A 372 -6.05 4.21 -5.24
C ALA A 372 -6.25 4.54 -3.74
N ARG A 373 -5.99 5.78 -3.33
CA ARG A 373 -6.00 6.18 -1.91
C ARG A 373 -7.40 6.05 -1.29
N LEU A 374 -8.43 6.67 -1.88
CA LEU A 374 -9.81 6.56 -1.36
C LEU A 374 -10.35 5.12 -1.51
N SER A 375 -10.07 4.46 -2.63
CA SER A 375 -10.38 3.04 -2.84
C SER A 375 -9.84 2.16 -1.74
N PHE A 376 -8.59 2.39 -1.32
CA PHE A 376 -7.94 1.68 -0.23
C PHE A 376 -8.66 1.90 1.10
N GLN A 377 -8.94 3.16 1.47
CA GLN A 377 -9.63 3.46 2.73
C GLN A 377 -11.02 2.80 2.77
N LEU A 378 -11.82 2.97 1.70
CA LEU A 378 -13.14 2.37 1.57
C LEU A 378 -13.08 0.85 1.65
N PHE A 379 -12.16 0.21 0.91
CA PHE A 379 -11.99 -1.23 0.94
C PHE A 379 -11.69 -1.73 2.36
N GLN A 380 -10.71 -1.13 3.05
CA GLN A 380 -10.30 -1.60 4.37
C GLN A 380 -11.44 -1.47 5.40
N PHE A 381 -12.19 -0.37 5.40
CA PHE A 381 -13.34 -0.21 6.31
C PHE A 381 -14.51 -1.13 5.95
N PHE A 382 -14.81 -1.32 4.65
CA PHE A 382 -15.88 -2.22 4.23
C PHE A 382 -15.52 -3.66 4.59
N TYR A 383 -14.29 -4.06 4.31
CA TYR A 383 -13.79 -5.40 4.58
C TYR A 383 -13.73 -5.70 6.09
N SER A 384 -13.29 -4.74 6.92
CA SER A 384 -13.27 -4.92 8.37
C SER A 384 -14.67 -5.11 8.93
N ARG A 385 -15.65 -4.28 8.54
CA ARG A 385 -17.04 -4.41 8.99
C ARG A 385 -17.74 -5.65 8.41
N HIS A 386 -17.39 -6.05 7.18
CA HIS A 386 -17.95 -7.23 6.54
C HIS A 386 -17.54 -8.52 7.25
N ARG A 387 -16.28 -8.61 7.68
CA ARG A 387 -15.72 -9.81 8.34
C ARG A 387 -15.94 -9.88 9.84
N ASP A 388 -16.29 -8.77 10.48
CA ASP A 388 -16.57 -8.75 11.90
C ASP A 388 -17.85 -9.55 12.21
N GLU A 389 -17.73 -10.60 13.03
CA GLU A 389 -18.85 -11.46 13.45
C GLU A 389 -19.74 -10.79 14.50
N VAL A 390 -19.18 -9.86 15.30
CA VAL A 390 -19.86 -9.17 16.42
C VAL A 390 -20.57 -7.90 15.95
N GLU A 391 -20.16 -7.35 14.82
CA GLU A 391 -20.75 -6.14 14.22
C GLU A 391 -22.26 -6.30 13.92
N GLU A 392 -23.01 -5.22 14.15
CA GLU A 392 -24.46 -5.20 13.93
C GLU A 392 -24.80 -5.43 12.44
N PRO A 393 -25.80 -6.28 12.10
CA PRO A 393 -26.17 -6.56 10.71
C PRO A 393 -26.55 -5.32 9.88
N GLU A 394 -26.98 -4.24 10.52
CA GLU A 394 -27.28 -2.96 9.84
C GLU A 394 -26.02 -2.17 9.46
N ARG A 395 -24.92 -2.36 10.20
CA ARG A 395 -23.66 -1.66 10.00
C ARG A 395 -22.72 -2.36 9.02
N LYS A 396 -22.98 -3.64 8.74
CA LYS A 396 -22.23 -4.43 7.76
C LYS A 396 -22.45 -3.89 6.34
N VAL A 397 -21.36 -3.71 5.63
CA VAL A 397 -21.37 -3.38 4.20
C VAL A 397 -21.30 -4.70 3.42
N GLY A 398 -22.29 -4.97 2.58
CA GLY A 398 -22.23 -6.09 1.64
C GLY A 398 -21.12 -5.87 0.62
N MET A 399 -20.27 -6.88 0.41
CA MET A 399 -19.19 -6.85 -0.58
C MET A 399 -19.40 -7.94 -1.65
N PRO A 400 -20.47 -7.84 -2.46
CA PRO A 400 -20.75 -8.83 -3.50
C PRO A 400 -19.65 -8.82 -4.57
N THR A 401 -19.19 -10.03 -4.91
CA THR A 401 -18.20 -10.28 -5.97
C THR A 401 -18.82 -11.20 -7.00
N VAL A 402 -19.37 -10.63 -8.08
CA VAL A 402 -20.07 -11.40 -9.12
C VAL A 402 -19.19 -11.47 -10.36
N ARG A 403 -18.45 -12.58 -10.53
CA ARG A 403 -17.67 -12.90 -11.77
C ARG A 403 -18.00 -14.29 -12.38
N GLY A 404 -19.12 -14.91 -12.00
CA GLY A 404 -19.48 -16.27 -12.46
C GLY A 404 -19.86 -16.38 -13.95
N ASP A 405 -20.28 -17.57 -14.42
CA ASP A 405 -20.37 -18.03 -15.83
C ASP A 405 -21.80 -18.27 -16.40
N SER A 406 -22.83 -17.51 -16.01
CA SER A 406 -24.16 -17.59 -16.63
C SER A 406 -24.29 -16.69 -17.87
N GLU A 407 -24.21 -17.28 -19.06
CA GLU A 407 -24.62 -16.68 -20.34
C GLU A 407 -26.03 -16.05 -20.25
N GLY A 408 -26.11 -14.74 -20.03
CA GLY A 408 -27.38 -14.02 -20.04
C GLY A 408 -27.20 -12.51 -20.25
N ASP A 409 -28.05 -11.93 -21.09
CA ASP A 409 -28.09 -10.50 -21.44
C ASP A 409 -28.20 -9.56 -20.21
N PHE A 410 -28.59 -10.07 -19.05
CA PHE A 410 -28.67 -9.35 -17.77
C PHE A 410 -27.31 -8.79 -17.27
N ARG A 411 -26.18 -9.27 -17.81
CA ARG A 411 -24.83 -8.93 -17.35
C ARG A 411 -24.30 -7.56 -17.80
N ARG A 412 -24.74 -7.06 -18.95
CA ARG A 412 -24.00 -6.00 -19.66
C ARG A 412 -24.26 -4.57 -19.18
N SER A 413 -25.20 -4.36 -18.27
CA SER A 413 -25.68 -3.00 -17.96
C SER A 413 -25.65 -2.60 -16.49
N PHE A 414 -25.33 -3.51 -15.56
CA PHE A 414 -25.22 -3.23 -14.11
C PHE A 414 -23.80 -3.30 -13.56
N MET A 415 -22.90 -3.92 -14.32
CA MET A 415 -21.46 -3.85 -14.10
C MET A 415 -20.94 -2.62 -14.85
N SER A 416 -19.90 -1.97 -14.30
CA SER A 416 -19.14 -0.99 -15.08
C SER A 416 -18.74 -1.65 -16.40
N SER A 417 -18.82 -0.96 -17.55
CA SER A 417 -18.48 -1.64 -18.81
C SER A 417 -16.99 -2.04 -18.88
N THR A 418 -16.17 -1.68 -17.89
CA THR A 418 -14.82 -2.22 -17.66
C THR A 418 -14.79 -3.64 -17.09
N ALA A 419 -15.92 -4.21 -16.65
CA ALA A 419 -16.02 -5.60 -16.25
C ALA A 419 -15.65 -6.58 -17.37
N THR A 420 -15.65 -6.13 -18.63
CA THR A 420 -15.14 -6.94 -19.76
C THR A 420 -13.63 -7.17 -19.71
N VAL A 421 -12.86 -6.32 -19.00
CA VAL A 421 -11.42 -6.53 -18.80
C VAL A 421 -11.17 -7.60 -17.74
N THR A 422 -11.95 -7.60 -16.66
CA THR A 422 -11.84 -8.57 -15.56
C THR A 422 -12.48 -9.93 -15.89
N ASN A 423 -13.37 -10.00 -16.87
CA ASN A 423 -13.95 -11.26 -17.37
C ASN A 423 -12.96 -12.18 -18.11
N ASN A 424 -11.79 -11.66 -18.53
CA ASN A 424 -10.74 -12.50 -19.13
C ASN A 424 -9.85 -13.19 -18.08
N ASP A 425 -9.94 -12.77 -16.82
CA ASP A 425 -9.16 -13.31 -15.71
C ASP A 425 -10.03 -14.31 -14.93
N THR A 426 -9.55 -15.55 -14.80
CA THR A 426 -10.20 -16.56 -13.96
C THR A 426 -10.31 -16.05 -12.53
N GLN A 427 -11.52 -16.01 -11.97
CA GLN A 427 -11.75 -15.57 -10.59
C GLN A 427 -10.88 -16.37 -9.62
N GLY A 428 -10.06 -15.68 -8.83
CA GLY A 428 -9.25 -16.29 -7.78
C GLY A 428 -10.13 -16.97 -6.71
N ALA A 429 -9.53 -17.86 -5.91
CA ALA A 429 -10.25 -18.59 -4.86
C ALA A 429 -10.94 -17.64 -3.85
N ASP A 430 -10.32 -16.49 -3.56
CA ASP A 430 -10.84 -15.44 -2.68
C ASP A 430 -10.80 -14.07 -3.40
N PRO A 431 -11.88 -13.64 -4.09
CA PRO A 431 -11.88 -12.43 -4.91
C PRO A 431 -11.70 -11.14 -4.10
N LEU A 432 -12.22 -11.10 -2.86
CA LEU A 432 -12.07 -9.93 -1.98
C LEU A 432 -10.62 -9.73 -1.54
N VAL A 433 -9.90 -10.82 -1.29
CA VAL A 433 -8.48 -10.80 -0.92
C VAL A 433 -7.64 -10.27 -2.09
N GLU A 434 -7.92 -10.77 -3.31
CA GLU A 434 -7.25 -10.32 -4.52
C GLU A 434 -7.52 -8.83 -4.82
N LEU A 435 -8.77 -8.38 -4.66
CA LEU A 435 -9.14 -6.97 -4.81
C LEU A 435 -8.40 -6.09 -3.80
N GLY A 436 -8.40 -6.50 -2.52
CA GLY A 436 -7.71 -5.79 -1.44
C GLY A 436 -6.22 -5.66 -1.69
N ASP A 437 -5.56 -6.75 -2.09
CA ASP A 437 -4.14 -6.75 -2.40
C ASP A 437 -3.84 -5.86 -3.62
N LYS A 438 -4.65 -5.90 -4.68
CA LYS A 438 -4.51 -5.03 -5.87
C LYS A 438 -4.61 -3.55 -5.51
N ILE A 439 -5.65 -3.15 -4.78
CA ILE A 439 -5.84 -1.76 -4.35
C ILE A 439 -4.69 -1.30 -3.45
N THR A 440 -4.25 -2.16 -2.52
CA THR A 440 -3.15 -1.89 -1.60
C THR A 440 -1.83 -1.69 -2.36
N LEU A 441 -1.52 -2.54 -3.34
CA LEU A 441 -0.33 -2.41 -4.18
C LEU A 441 -0.36 -1.12 -5.01
N SER A 442 -1.50 -0.80 -5.64
CA SER A 442 -1.66 0.42 -6.43
C SER A 442 -1.48 1.68 -5.59
N TYR A 443 -2.07 1.72 -4.39
CA TYR A 443 -1.92 2.87 -3.51
C TYR A 443 -0.49 2.98 -2.99
N ALA A 444 0.10 1.89 -2.51
CA ALA A 444 1.48 1.89 -2.02
C ALA A 444 2.48 2.35 -3.10
N ALA A 445 2.29 1.97 -4.36
CA ALA A 445 3.16 2.38 -5.46
C ALA A 445 3.16 3.91 -5.68
N SER A 446 2.03 4.59 -5.50
CA SER A 446 1.95 6.07 -5.57
C SER A 446 2.69 6.78 -4.44
N LEU A 447 2.98 6.07 -3.34
CA LEU A 447 3.62 6.59 -2.14
C LEU A 447 5.14 6.35 -2.09
N HIS A 448 5.76 5.84 -3.15
CA HIS A 448 7.22 5.60 -3.24
C HIS A 448 8.02 6.90 -3.41
N THR A 449 7.81 7.84 -2.49
CA THR A 449 8.47 9.14 -2.45
C THR A 449 9.17 9.33 -1.11
N GLN A 450 10.19 10.18 -1.09
CA GLN A 450 10.91 10.50 0.16
C GLN A 450 10.00 11.10 1.25
N ALA A 451 8.90 11.74 0.86
CA ALA A 451 7.95 12.32 1.81
C ALA A 451 6.96 11.29 2.40
N HIS A 452 6.65 10.21 1.67
CA HIS A 452 5.52 9.32 2.01
C HIS A 452 5.88 7.84 2.14
N TRP A 453 7.15 7.45 1.99
CA TRP A 453 7.57 6.05 2.06
C TRP A 453 7.20 5.37 3.40
N THR A 454 7.25 6.08 4.53
CA THR A 454 6.81 5.52 5.83
C THR A 454 5.32 5.16 5.83
N THR A 455 4.51 5.96 5.12
CA THR A 455 3.10 5.65 4.89
C THR A 455 2.93 4.49 3.91
N ALA A 456 3.77 4.39 2.88
CA ALA A 456 3.75 3.24 1.98
C ALA A 456 4.06 1.93 2.70
N ILE A 457 5.01 1.91 3.64
CA ILE A 457 5.27 0.75 4.51
C ILE A 457 4.01 0.38 5.28
N TRP A 458 3.36 1.35 5.93
CA TRP A 458 2.11 1.12 6.64
C TRP A 458 1.02 0.56 5.72
N VAL A 459 0.89 1.05 4.48
CA VAL A 459 -0.03 0.49 3.49
C VAL A 459 0.32 -0.97 3.18
N TYR A 460 1.59 -1.29 2.96
CA TYR A 460 2.02 -2.67 2.71
C TYR A 460 1.70 -3.64 3.85
N THR A 461 1.60 -3.18 5.10
CA THR A 461 1.18 -4.05 6.22
C THR A 461 -0.24 -4.60 6.06
N HIS A 462 -1.07 -4.03 5.17
CA HIS A 462 -2.43 -4.49 4.86
C HIS A 462 -2.50 -5.58 3.79
N LEU A 463 -1.39 -5.96 3.16
CA LEU A 463 -1.40 -7.07 2.19
C LEU A 463 -1.68 -8.39 2.90
N SER A 464 -2.41 -9.26 2.21
CA SER A 464 -2.90 -10.52 2.78
C SER A 464 -1.77 -11.55 2.97
N SER A 465 -0.85 -11.65 2.00
CA SER A 465 0.28 -12.60 2.05
C SER A 465 1.49 -12.06 2.83
N ALA A 466 1.98 -12.83 3.80
CA ALA A 466 3.17 -12.49 4.57
C ALA A 466 4.43 -12.35 3.70
N ALA A 467 4.59 -13.21 2.70
CA ALA A 467 5.73 -13.15 1.78
C ALA A 467 5.72 -11.86 0.92
N MET A 468 4.53 -11.41 0.51
CA MET A 468 4.40 -10.14 -0.21
C MET A 468 4.70 -8.95 0.71
N ARG A 469 4.17 -8.94 1.94
CA ARG A 469 4.47 -7.91 2.95
C ARG A 469 5.97 -7.78 3.16
N GLU A 470 6.63 -8.89 3.47
CA GLU A 470 8.07 -8.94 3.67
C GLU A 470 8.85 -8.43 2.46
N HIS A 471 8.51 -8.90 1.25
CA HIS A 471 9.19 -8.49 0.03
C HIS A 471 9.10 -6.98 -0.22
N TYR A 472 7.89 -6.41 -0.19
CA TYR A 472 7.68 -5.00 -0.49
C TYR A 472 8.20 -4.07 0.60
N ILE A 473 8.04 -4.44 1.87
CA ILE A 473 8.58 -3.66 3.00
C ILE A 473 10.11 -3.62 2.92
N ARG A 474 10.77 -4.78 2.73
CA ARG A 474 12.24 -4.84 2.58
C ARG A 474 12.73 -4.05 1.37
N LEU A 475 12.04 -4.15 0.24
CA LEU A 475 12.38 -3.39 -0.98
C LEU A 475 12.36 -1.88 -0.71
N LEU A 476 11.31 -1.39 -0.07
CA LEU A 476 11.16 0.04 0.19
C LEU A 476 12.17 0.55 1.23
N ILE A 477 12.47 -0.25 2.26
CA ILE A 477 13.54 0.06 3.23
C ILE A 477 14.89 0.13 2.50
N ASN A 478 15.23 -0.85 1.66
CA ASN A 478 16.47 -0.84 0.88
C ASN A 478 16.61 0.41 0.00
N GLN A 479 15.49 0.96 -0.47
CA GLN A 479 15.47 2.16 -1.29
C GLN A 479 15.73 3.44 -0.48
N PHE A 480 15.11 3.56 0.70
CA PHE A 480 15.09 4.80 1.50
C PHE A 480 16.01 4.78 2.73
N VAL A 481 16.72 3.68 3.00
CA VAL A 481 17.64 3.55 4.15
C VAL A 481 18.68 4.67 4.22
N LYS A 482 19.11 5.22 3.08
CA LYS A 482 20.04 6.36 3.03
C LYS A 482 19.52 7.62 3.74
N SER A 483 18.20 7.77 3.82
CA SER A 483 17.56 8.90 4.50
C SER A 483 17.31 8.66 5.99
N LEU A 484 17.64 7.46 6.50
CA LEU A 484 17.38 7.02 7.86
C LEU A 484 18.67 6.97 8.67
N ASP A 485 18.66 7.59 9.85
CA ASP A 485 19.73 7.39 10.83
C ASP A 485 19.29 6.27 11.80
N LEU A 486 20.03 5.15 11.79
CA LEU A 486 19.74 3.95 12.61
C LEU A 486 20.09 4.11 14.09
N THR A 487 19.75 5.26 14.67
CA THR A 487 19.93 5.54 16.09
C THR A 487 18.57 5.66 16.76
N ASP A 488 18.47 5.25 18.01
CA ASP A 488 17.22 5.35 18.80
C ASP A 488 16.73 6.80 19.00
N SER A 489 17.52 7.80 18.58
CA SER A 489 17.15 9.22 18.60
C SER A 489 16.35 9.68 17.38
N ASP A 490 16.35 8.92 16.28
CA ASP A 490 15.58 9.26 15.09
C ASP A 490 14.10 8.89 15.28
N ALA A 491 13.22 9.89 15.16
CA ALA A 491 11.77 9.71 15.24
C ALA A 491 11.26 8.72 14.18
N THR A 492 11.92 8.66 13.02
CA THR A 492 11.55 7.74 11.94
C THR A 492 11.87 6.30 12.33
N TYR A 493 13.04 6.05 12.92
CA TYR A 493 13.43 4.73 13.38
C TYR A 493 12.52 4.22 14.51
N ALA A 494 12.18 5.11 15.46
CA ALA A 494 11.22 4.81 16.53
C ALA A 494 9.83 4.47 15.95
N TYR A 495 9.34 5.24 14.99
CA TYR A 495 8.06 4.94 14.33
C TYR A 495 8.04 3.56 13.65
N LEU A 496 9.10 3.21 12.92
CA LEU A 496 9.17 1.92 12.22
C LEU A 496 9.25 0.72 13.19
N THR A 497 9.98 0.87 14.29
CA THR A 497 10.23 -0.23 15.23
C THR A 497 9.12 -0.36 16.28
N ASP A 498 8.68 0.76 16.85
CA ASP A 498 7.74 0.79 17.98
C ASP A 498 6.28 0.80 17.53
N GLU A 499 5.94 1.53 16.46
CA GLU A 499 4.54 1.60 15.97
C GLU A 499 4.25 0.58 14.87
N LEU A 500 5.15 0.43 13.89
CA LEU A 500 4.96 -0.53 12.78
C LEU A 500 5.50 -1.94 13.06
N TYR A 501 6.18 -2.16 14.19
CA TYR A 501 6.77 -3.44 14.59
C TYR A 501 7.67 -4.09 13.54
N ILE A 502 8.37 -3.28 12.74
CA ILE A 502 9.29 -3.77 11.73
C ILE A 502 10.54 -4.34 12.43
N PRO A 503 10.98 -5.56 12.08
CA PRO A 503 12.20 -6.12 12.66
C PRO A 503 13.41 -5.22 12.42
N ALA A 504 14.13 -4.86 13.49
CA ALA A 504 15.39 -4.11 13.39
C ALA A 504 16.45 -4.84 12.53
N THR A 505 16.34 -6.17 12.43
CA THR A 505 17.18 -6.99 11.54
C THR A 505 17.03 -6.58 10.07
N TRP A 506 15.83 -6.22 9.62
CA TRP A 506 15.59 -5.79 8.24
C TRP A 506 16.17 -4.42 7.97
N LEU A 507 16.07 -3.50 8.94
CA LEU A 507 16.64 -2.15 8.86
C LEU A 507 18.17 -2.21 8.79
N HIS A 508 18.79 -3.05 9.62
CA HIS A 508 20.23 -3.26 9.60
C HIS A 508 20.72 -4.00 8.36
N ALA A 509 19.97 -4.99 7.86
CA ALA A 509 20.30 -5.67 6.60
C ALA A 509 20.30 -4.69 5.40
N ALA A 510 19.34 -3.76 5.36
CA ALA A 510 19.29 -2.72 4.34
C ALA A 510 20.47 -1.75 4.42
N ALA A 511 20.85 -1.32 5.63
CA ALA A 511 22.00 -0.44 5.82
C ALA A 511 23.33 -1.11 5.49
N ALA A 512 23.46 -2.42 5.76
CA ALA A 512 24.60 -3.20 5.31
C ALA A 512 24.72 -3.21 3.78
N LEU A 513 23.61 -3.43 3.07
CA LEU A 513 23.58 -3.37 1.61
C LEU A 513 23.96 -1.98 1.08
N GLN A 514 23.50 -0.91 1.73
CA GLN A 514 23.90 0.45 1.38
C GLN A 514 25.41 0.66 1.57
N ALA A 515 25.96 0.30 2.73
CA ALA A 515 27.39 0.44 3.02
C ALA A 515 28.25 -0.32 2.00
N LYS A 516 27.80 -1.50 1.56
CA LYS A 516 28.41 -2.26 0.48
C LYS A 516 28.46 -1.50 -0.85
N THR A 517 27.40 -0.77 -1.19
CA THR A 517 27.37 0.06 -2.42
C THR A 517 28.25 1.31 -2.32
N GLU A 518 28.42 1.86 -1.12
CA GLU A 518 29.29 3.02 -0.86
C GLU A 518 30.77 2.61 -0.73
N GLY A 519 31.03 1.32 -0.49
CA GLY A 519 32.37 0.75 -0.33
C GLY A 519 32.90 0.81 1.10
N ASP A 520 32.08 1.13 2.10
CA ASP A 520 32.46 1.17 3.51
C ASP A 520 32.28 -0.22 4.16
N ALA A 521 33.37 -1.00 4.14
CA ALA A 521 33.37 -2.37 4.62
C ALA A 521 33.17 -2.48 6.15
N VAL A 522 33.60 -1.47 6.94
CA VAL A 522 33.48 -1.50 8.41
C VAL A 522 32.02 -1.33 8.81
N ARG A 523 31.33 -0.35 8.20
CA ARG A 523 29.89 -0.16 8.43
C ARG A 523 29.08 -1.33 7.92
N GLU A 524 29.43 -1.89 6.76
CA GLU A 524 28.81 -3.10 6.21
C GLU A 524 28.84 -4.24 7.24
N ALA A 525 30.02 -4.58 7.76
CA ALA A 525 30.17 -5.67 8.70
C ALA A 525 29.49 -5.40 10.06
N THR A 526 29.54 -4.17 10.60
CA THR A 526 28.83 -3.80 11.83
C THR A 526 27.32 -3.97 11.69
N HIS A 527 26.75 -3.55 10.57
CA HIS A 527 25.31 -3.70 10.31
C HIS A 527 24.89 -5.14 10.02
N LEU A 528 25.72 -5.95 9.33
CA LEU A 528 25.45 -7.38 9.12
C LEU A 528 25.41 -8.16 10.44
N ILE A 529 26.29 -7.84 11.39
CA ILE A 529 26.26 -8.43 12.74
C ILE A 529 24.95 -8.10 13.44
N LYS A 530 24.53 -6.83 13.41
CA LYS A 530 23.25 -6.40 14.01
C LYS A 530 22.03 -7.00 13.29
N ALA A 531 22.14 -7.32 12.00
CA ALA A 531 21.10 -8.00 11.23
C ALA A 531 20.99 -9.49 11.54
N GLY A 532 22.00 -10.09 12.18
CA GLY A 532 22.08 -11.53 12.45
C GLY A 532 22.66 -12.37 11.31
N GLU A 533 23.10 -11.74 10.22
CA GLU A 533 23.70 -12.39 9.04
C GLU A 533 25.21 -12.60 9.26
N LEU A 534 25.55 -13.47 10.21
CA LEU A 534 26.92 -13.65 10.69
C LEU A 534 27.86 -14.27 9.64
N GLU A 535 27.34 -15.07 8.72
CA GLU A 535 28.13 -15.70 7.66
C GLU A 535 28.64 -14.66 6.65
N GLU A 536 27.75 -13.80 6.16
CA GLU A 536 28.13 -12.69 5.26
C GLU A 536 29.05 -11.69 5.97
N ALA A 537 28.77 -11.39 7.25
CA ALA A 537 29.62 -10.51 8.05
C ALA A 537 31.05 -11.06 8.17
N HIS A 538 31.20 -12.38 8.37
CA HIS A 538 32.51 -13.04 8.45
C HIS A 538 33.26 -13.03 7.12
N GLU A 539 32.56 -13.18 5.99
CA GLU A 539 33.16 -13.08 4.67
C GLU A 539 33.71 -11.67 4.41
N VAL A 540 32.93 -10.63 4.72
CA VAL A 540 33.35 -9.22 4.60
C VAL A 540 34.54 -8.91 5.53
N LEU A 541 34.49 -9.45 6.76
CA LEU A 541 35.58 -9.34 7.73
C LEU A 541 36.90 -9.90 7.19
N CYS A 542 36.89 -11.12 6.65
CA CYS A 542 38.11 -11.76 6.17
C CYS A 542 38.65 -11.11 4.89
N ARG A 543 37.76 -10.66 4.00
CA ARG A 543 38.17 -10.12 2.69
C ARG A 543 38.67 -8.69 2.72
N LYS A 544 38.06 -7.81 3.53
CA LYS A 544 38.33 -6.37 3.49
C LYS A 544 38.66 -5.77 4.85
N VAL A 545 37.77 -5.91 5.83
CA VAL A 545 37.89 -5.19 7.12
C VAL A 545 39.11 -5.62 7.92
N GLY A 546 39.33 -6.93 8.06
CA GLY A 546 40.48 -7.48 8.76
C GLY A 546 41.80 -7.08 8.09
N PRO A 547 41.96 -7.30 6.77
CA PRO A 547 43.15 -6.88 6.05
C PRO A 547 43.45 -5.38 6.14
N ASP A 548 42.45 -4.52 5.92
CA ASP A 548 42.63 -3.07 5.96
C ASP A 548 43.02 -2.57 7.36
N ALA A 549 42.42 -3.11 8.41
CA ALA A 549 42.76 -2.78 9.80
C ALA A 549 44.20 -3.17 10.16
N ILE A 550 44.69 -4.32 9.67
CA ILE A 550 46.08 -4.75 9.91
C ILE A 550 47.08 -3.87 9.14
N ILE A 551 46.79 -3.56 7.89
CA ILE A 551 47.67 -2.73 7.04
C ILE A 551 47.75 -1.29 7.59
N SER A 552 46.60 -0.72 7.97
CA SER A 552 46.52 0.62 8.57
C SER A 552 47.00 0.68 10.03
N ARG A 553 47.11 -0.48 10.70
CA ARG A 553 47.44 -0.63 12.13
C ARG A 553 46.44 0.05 13.06
N ASP A 554 45.20 0.21 12.61
CA ASP A 554 44.09 0.69 13.41
C ASP A 554 43.23 -0.50 13.87
N TYR A 555 43.40 -0.88 15.13
CA TYR A 555 42.80 -2.09 15.70
C TYR A 555 41.52 -1.82 16.48
N GLU A 556 41.20 -0.57 16.80
CA GLU A 556 40.03 -0.23 17.63
C GLU A 556 38.69 -0.52 16.92
N PRO A 557 38.47 -0.14 15.65
CA PRO A 557 37.23 -0.47 14.94
C PRO A 557 37.04 -1.98 14.75
N LEU A 558 38.15 -2.70 14.55
CA LEU A 558 38.15 -4.15 14.42
C LEU A 558 37.76 -4.81 15.75
N ARG A 559 38.21 -4.29 16.90
CA ARG A 559 37.83 -4.82 18.23
C ARG A 559 36.34 -4.70 18.52
N GLU A 560 35.78 -3.51 18.29
CA GLU A 560 34.35 -3.26 18.51
C GLU A 560 33.50 -4.21 17.67
N LEU A 561 33.90 -4.40 16.42
CA LEU A 561 33.23 -5.29 15.48
C LEU A 561 33.36 -6.77 15.88
N MET A 562 34.53 -7.18 16.36
CA MET A 562 34.77 -8.55 16.83
C MET A 562 34.04 -8.88 18.13
N ALA A 563 33.84 -7.89 19.01
CA ALA A 563 32.99 -8.05 20.19
C ALA A 563 31.54 -8.40 19.81
N GLY A 564 31.05 -7.92 18.65
CA GLY A 564 29.72 -8.26 18.14
C GLY A 564 29.56 -9.71 17.66
N PHE A 565 30.65 -10.39 17.30
CA PHE A 565 30.62 -11.81 16.91
C PHE A 565 30.68 -12.78 18.10
N ILE A 566 31.14 -12.31 19.26
CA ILE A 566 31.28 -13.11 20.48
C ILE A 566 30.13 -12.72 21.39
N PRO A 567 29.18 -13.62 21.71
CA PRO A 567 28.14 -13.26 22.68
C PRO A 567 28.81 -12.93 24.02
N GLU A 568 28.52 -11.74 24.56
CA GLU A 568 28.63 -11.58 26.00
C GLU A 568 27.76 -12.66 26.63
N SER A 569 28.33 -13.41 27.57
CA SER A 569 27.63 -14.41 28.36
C SER A 569 26.53 -13.73 29.19
N SER A 570 25.37 -13.46 28.58
CA SER A 570 24.16 -13.01 29.24
C SER A 570 23.29 -14.19 29.59
N ASP A 571 23.72 -14.90 30.64
CA ASP A 571 22.81 -15.66 31.50
C ASP A 571 23.38 -15.67 32.93
N SER A 572 23.62 -14.47 33.46
CA SER A 572 24.00 -14.31 34.87
C SER A 572 23.45 -13.02 35.45
N LEU A 573 22.13 -12.95 35.64
CA LEU A 573 21.48 -12.22 36.73
C LEU A 573 20.16 -12.93 37.09
N VAL A 574 20.19 -13.86 38.06
CA VAL A 574 19.50 -13.77 39.37
C VAL A 574 19.90 -15.03 40.17
N ASN A 575 20.94 -14.92 41.00
CA ASN A 575 20.81 -15.31 42.42
C ASN A 575 22.04 -14.83 43.19
N ASP A 576 21.81 -13.87 44.07
CA ASP A 576 22.71 -13.54 45.16
C ASP A 576 22.88 -14.76 46.07
N ASN A 577 24.13 -15.22 46.25
CA ASN A 577 24.74 -15.39 47.57
C ASN A 577 26.12 -16.07 47.52
N ALA A 578 27.03 -15.48 48.29
CA ALA A 578 28.22 -16.07 48.93
C ALA A 578 29.42 -16.50 48.06
N SER A 579 30.41 -15.60 48.05
CA SER A 579 31.83 -15.80 48.37
C SER A 579 32.54 -17.16 48.20
N PHE A 580 33.80 -17.04 47.76
CA PHE A 580 34.88 -18.05 47.68
C PHE A 580 34.85 -19.02 46.51
N ALA A 581 35.50 -18.64 45.39
CA ALA A 581 36.63 -19.38 44.82
C ALA A 581 37.03 -18.78 43.47
N SER A 582 38.22 -18.18 43.42
CA SER A 582 39.04 -18.17 42.21
C SER A 582 39.40 -19.62 41.85
N SER A 583 39.52 -19.91 40.55
CA SER A 583 39.95 -21.17 39.93
C SER A 583 38.84 -22.14 39.50
N ARG A 584 38.42 -22.02 38.23
CA ARG A 584 38.37 -23.12 37.24
C ARG A 584 37.88 -22.61 35.88
N ARG A 585 38.84 -22.34 34.98
CA ARG A 585 38.63 -22.52 33.53
C ARG A 585 38.65 -24.03 33.24
N SER A 586 37.87 -24.42 32.22
CA SER A 586 37.76 -25.75 31.60
C SER A 586 36.82 -26.76 32.28
N ALA A 587 35.65 -27.01 31.68
CA ALA A 587 35.45 -28.15 30.79
C ALA A 587 33.99 -28.30 30.31
N LEU A 588 33.84 -28.77 29.07
CA LEU A 588 32.64 -29.38 28.45
C LEU A 588 31.46 -28.47 28.05
N GLY A 589 31.51 -28.04 26.79
CA GLY A 589 30.36 -27.57 26.03
C GLY A 589 30.85 -26.96 24.72
N ARG A 590 31.05 -27.80 23.69
CA ARG A 590 31.39 -27.35 22.34
C ARG A 590 30.22 -26.52 21.83
N ALA A 591 30.27 -25.20 22.02
CA ALA A 591 29.32 -24.29 21.40
C ALA A 591 29.38 -24.55 19.88
N PRO A 592 28.23 -24.74 19.21
CA PRO A 592 28.24 -24.94 17.76
C PRO A 592 28.97 -23.74 17.14
N GLU A 593 29.86 -24.01 16.17
CA GLU A 593 30.41 -22.99 15.29
C GLU A 593 29.21 -22.26 14.67
N ARG A 594 28.82 -21.11 15.23
CA ARG A 594 27.72 -20.28 14.71
C ARG A 594 28.04 -19.71 13.33
N VAL A 595 29.31 -19.74 12.95
CA VAL A 595 29.81 -19.32 11.64
C VAL A 595 30.74 -20.41 11.12
N ALA A 596 30.40 -20.99 9.98
CA ALA A 596 31.22 -22.02 9.35
C ALA A 596 32.60 -21.44 8.99
N GLY A 597 33.68 -22.05 9.50
CA GLY A 597 35.05 -21.62 9.20
C GLY A 597 35.53 -20.39 9.98
N TRP A 598 34.88 -20.01 11.09
CA TRP A 598 35.34 -18.92 11.97
C TRP A 598 36.80 -19.09 12.40
N ALA A 599 37.17 -20.31 12.77
CA ALA A 599 38.52 -20.67 13.23
C ALA A 599 39.61 -20.46 12.16
N GLN A 600 39.23 -20.46 10.88
CA GLN A 600 40.14 -20.38 9.73
C GLN A 600 40.28 -18.95 9.18
N GLY A 601 39.50 -17.98 9.69
CA GLY A 601 39.48 -16.60 9.21
C GLY A 601 39.48 -15.62 10.38
N GLY A 602 38.30 -15.13 10.76
CA GLY A 602 38.08 -14.18 11.87
C GLY A 602 38.86 -14.49 13.16
N GLN A 603 39.02 -15.76 13.56
CA GLN A 603 39.80 -16.10 14.75
C GLN A 603 41.30 -15.74 14.66
N ILE A 604 41.89 -15.74 13.46
CA ILE A 604 43.30 -15.38 13.24
C ILE A 604 43.52 -13.90 13.57
N TYR A 605 42.58 -13.04 13.16
CA TYR A 605 42.62 -11.61 13.46
C TYR A 605 42.46 -11.35 14.97
N LEU A 606 41.58 -12.10 15.65
CA LEU A 606 41.33 -11.94 17.09
C LEU A 606 42.58 -12.32 17.89
N ASP A 607 43.10 -13.51 17.63
CA ASP A 607 44.27 -14.06 18.30
C ASP A 607 45.50 -13.15 18.05
N TYR A 608 45.58 -12.49 16.89
CA TYR A 608 46.64 -11.52 16.59
C TYR A 608 46.52 -10.22 17.39
N ILE A 609 45.32 -9.66 17.54
CA ILE A 609 45.10 -8.46 18.37
C ILE A 609 45.41 -8.76 19.83
N GLU A 610 44.95 -9.90 20.35
CA GLU A 610 45.28 -10.35 21.72
C GLU A 610 46.80 -10.50 21.89
N LEU A 611 47.50 -11.09 20.91
CA LEU A 611 48.95 -11.20 20.93
C LEU A 611 49.64 -9.82 20.98
N LEU A 612 49.15 -8.83 20.22
CA LEU A 612 49.67 -7.46 20.27
C LEU A 612 49.44 -6.81 21.64
N ASP A 613 48.29 -7.03 22.28
CA ASP A 613 48.02 -6.51 23.62
C ASP A 613 48.93 -7.13 24.68
N HIS A 614 49.08 -8.46 24.67
CA HIS A 614 49.94 -9.16 25.60
C HIS A 614 51.42 -8.79 25.39
N THR A 615 51.85 -8.58 24.15
CA THR A 615 53.22 -8.11 23.84
C THR A 615 53.43 -6.63 24.19
N GLY A 616 52.40 -5.79 24.10
CA GLY A 616 52.43 -4.39 24.55
C GLY A 616 52.46 -4.25 26.08
N ARG A 617 51.81 -5.17 26.81
CA ARG A 617 51.83 -5.25 28.29
C ARG A 617 53.14 -5.84 28.85
N ARG A 618 54.03 -6.33 27.98
CA ARG A 618 55.31 -6.93 28.39
C ARG A 618 56.22 -5.88 29.01
N SER A 619 56.35 -5.88 30.33
CA SER A 619 57.29 -5.01 31.02
C SER A 619 58.74 -5.46 30.77
N THR A 620 59.66 -4.52 30.53
CA THR A 620 61.10 -4.81 30.40
C THR A 620 61.78 -5.12 31.74
N TYR A 621 61.08 -4.94 32.86
CA TYR A 621 61.66 -4.96 34.22
C TYR A 621 61.16 -6.11 35.11
N ARG A 622 60.02 -6.74 34.80
CA ARG A 622 59.46 -7.89 35.53
C ARG A 622 58.96 -8.94 34.53
N ILE A 623 59.42 -10.17 34.72
CA ILE A 623 58.94 -11.35 33.99
C ILE A 623 57.69 -11.83 34.70
N ASP A 624 56.57 -11.80 34.00
CA ASP A 624 55.31 -12.36 34.46
C ASP A 624 55.14 -13.71 33.77
N GLU A 625 55.36 -14.81 34.50
CA GLU A 625 55.41 -16.17 33.92
C GLU A 625 54.06 -16.58 33.33
N GLU A 626 52.95 -16.11 33.90
CA GLU A 626 51.59 -16.38 33.40
C GLU A 626 51.35 -15.70 32.04
N LEU A 627 51.76 -14.44 31.91
CA LEU A 627 51.66 -13.69 30.65
C LEU A 627 52.51 -14.34 29.54
N GLU A 628 53.70 -14.84 29.89
CA GLU A 628 54.60 -15.47 28.92
C GLU A 628 54.08 -16.86 28.47
N GLN A 629 53.36 -17.58 29.34
CA GLN A 629 52.64 -18.80 28.97
C GLN A 629 51.44 -18.52 28.05
N GLU A 630 50.65 -17.48 28.32
CA GLU A 630 49.53 -17.07 27.46
C GLU A 630 50.02 -16.65 26.07
N ILE A 631 51.11 -15.88 25.99
CA ILE A 631 51.76 -15.50 24.72
C ILE A 631 52.24 -16.75 23.97
N GLN A 632 52.84 -17.73 24.65
CA GLN A 632 53.28 -18.97 24.00
C GLN A 632 52.09 -19.79 23.47
N HIS A 633 51.00 -19.86 24.22
CA HIS A 633 49.78 -20.54 23.79
C HIS A 633 49.20 -19.89 22.53
N LEU A 634 49.01 -18.56 22.53
CA LEU A 634 48.52 -17.80 21.38
C LEU A 634 49.44 -17.93 20.16
N LEU A 635 50.76 -17.88 20.35
CA LEU A 635 51.72 -18.10 19.26
C LEU A 635 51.59 -19.50 18.65
N SER A 636 51.43 -20.54 19.46
CA SER A 636 51.27 -21.92 18.95
C SER A 636 49.96 -22.10 18.15
N LYS A 637 48.88 -21.46 18.62
CA LYS A 637 47.57 -21.48 17.99
C LYS A 637 47.58 -20.72 16.65
N LEU A 638 48.14 -19.51 16.64
CA LEU A 638 48.34 -18.72 15.42
C LEU A 638 49.24 -19.42 14.41
N GLN A 639 50.32 -20.06 14.85
CA GLN A 639 51.19 -20.85 13.96
C GLN A 639 50.42 -21.97 13.25
N GLN A 640 49.60 -22.71 13.99
CA GLN A 640 48.80 -23.79 13.42
C GLN A 640 47.72 -23.25 12.46
N ALA A 641 47.04 -22.17 12.83
CA ALA A 641 46.02 -21.55 12.00
C ALA A 641 46.61 -20.93 10.72
N LEU A 642 47.76 -20.26 10.80
CA LEU A 642 48.47 -19.69 9.65
C LEU A 642 49.08 -20.77 8.75
N GLU A 643 49.55 -21.90 9.29
CA GLU A 643 50.03 -23.03 8.46
C GLU A 643 48.88 -23.65 7.66
N ILE A 644 47.68 -23.75 8.24
CA ILE A 644 46.47 -24.23 7.56
C ILE A 644 46.03 -23.22 6.49
N ALA A 645 45.95 -21.93 6.84
CA ALA A 645 45.58 -20.86 5.91
C ALA A 645 46.59 -20.74 4.74
N ALA A 646 47.89 -20.92 5.00
CA ALA A 646 48.92 -20.90 3.96
C ALA A 646 48.80 -22.05 2.96
N ARG A 647 48.34 -23.23 3.40
CA ARG A 647 48.17 -24.40 2.53
C ARG A 647 46.90 -24.34 1.69
N ASP A 648 45.80 -23.87 2.29
CA ASP A 648 44.48 -24.02 1.69
C ASP A 648 43.93 -22.73 1.05
N ARG A 649 44.41 -21.54 1.47
CA ARG A 649 43.80 -20.24 1.08
C ARG A 649 44.73 -19.27 0.36
N LEU A 650 46.05 -19.36 0.52
CA LEU A 650 46.99 -18.34 0.04
C LEU A 650 46.93 -18.07 -1.48
N GLU A 651 46.58 -19.07 -2.30
CA GLU A 651 46.44 -18.93 -3.76
C GLU A 651 45.08 -18.35 -4.18
N SER A 652 44.04 -18.55 -3.38
CA SER A 652 42.67 -18.10 -3.66
C SER A 652 42.31 -16.73 -3.05
N CYS A 653 43.12 -16.22 -2.13
CA CYS A 653 42.87 -14.96 -1.43
C CYS A 653 43.19 -13.72 -2.27
N GLY A 654 42.47 -12.63 -1.99
CA GLY A 654 42.75 -11.31 -2.56
C GLY A 654 44.12 -10.78 -2.15
N LEU A 655 44.63 -9.77 -2.88
CA LEU A 655 45.94 -9.18 -2.59
C LEU A 655 46.04 -8.63 -1.16
N GLU A 656 45.01 -7.91 -0.71
CA GLU A 656 44.95 -7.29 0.63
C GLU A 656 44.99 -8.35 1.73
N GLU A 657 44.17 -9.41 1.61
CA GLU A 657 44.14 -10.54 2.54
C GLU A 657 45.50 -11.25 2.63
N ARG A 658 46.18 -11.45 1.49
CA ARG A 658 47.52 -12.04 1.45
C ARG A 658 48.54 -11.16 2.15
N VAL A 659 48.54 -9.85 1.89
CA VAL A 659 49.45 -8.90 2.54
C VAL A 659 49.23 -8.91 4.06
N ALA A 660 47.98 -8.88 4.51
CA ALA A 660 47.67 -8.91 5.93
C ALA A 660 48.12 -10.23 6.61
N LEU A 661 47.86 -11.38 5.99
CA LEU A 661 48.33 -12.67 6.50
C LEU A 661 49.87 -12.75 6.55
N MET A 662 50.55 -12.15 5.58
CA MET A 662 52.02 -12.12 5.54
C MET A 662 52.61 -11.17 6.61
N GLU A 663 51.97 -10.05 6.91
CA GLU A 663 52.34 -9.17 8.02
C GLU A 663 52.12 -9.85 9.39
N ILE A 664 50.99 -10.54 9.58
CA ILE A 664 50.73 -11.35 10.78
C ILE A 664 51.79 -12.45 10.90
N ALA A 665 52.06 -13.18 9.81
CA ALA A 665 53.07 -14.24 9.80
C ALA A 665 54.47 -13.69 10.09
N GLY A 666 54.81 -12.52 9.57
CA GLY A 666 56.09 -11.85 9.80
C GLY A 666 56.29 -11.43 11.26
N THR A 667 55.26 -10.86 11.89
CA THR A 667 55.29 -10.49 13.32
C THR A 667 55.37 -11.72 14.22
N VAL A 668 54.56 -12.75 13.96
CA VAL A 668 54.60 -14.05 14.65
C VAL A 668 55.98 -14.69 14.50
N ALA A 669 56.54 -14.75 13.28
CA ALA A 669 57.87 -15.29 13.03
C ALA A 669 58.97 -14.55 13.80
N ASN A 670 58.90 -13.21 13.86
CA ASN A 670 59.85 -12.39 14.62
C ASN A 670 59.75 -12.62 16.14
N LEU A 671 58.53 -12.76 16.68
CA LEU A 671 58.31 -13.05 18.10
C LEU A 671 58.79 -14.46 18.47
N VAL A 672 58.58 -15.43 17.60
CA VAL A 672 59.04 -16.83 17.76
C VAL A 672 60.56 -16.91 17.67
N ALA A 673 61.19 -16.17 16.76
CA ALA A 673 62.65 -16.12 16.65
C ALA A 673 63.33 -15.55 17.91
N ARG A 674 62.69 -14.57 18.55
CA ARG A 674 63.13 -13.97 19.83
C ARG A 674 62.95 -14.92 21.01
N ASN A 675 61.99 -15.84 20.94
CA ASN A 675 61.72 -16.78 22.02
C ASN A 675 62.67 -18.00 21.93
N LYS A 676 63.42 -18.28 23.00
CA LYS A 676 64.45 -19.33 23.00
C LYS A 676 63.88 -20.76 23.02
N ALA A 677 62.60 -20.92 23.36
CA ALA A 677 61.96 -22.21 23.61
C ALA A 677 61.12 -22.76 22.44
N ALA A 678 60.97 -22.02 21.33
CA ALA A 678 60.04 -22.39 20.25
C ALA A 678 60.73 -23.03 19.03
N ASN A 679 60.03 -23.97 18.38
CA ASN A 679 60.49 -24.72 17.21
C ASN A 679 60.75 -23.82 15.99
N ARG A 680 61.99 -23.32 15.86
CA ARG A 680 62.40 -22.42 14.76
C ARG A 680 62.20 -23.01 13.36
N SER A 681 62.14 -24.34 13.22
CA SER A 681 61.87 -25.03 11.95
C SER A 681 60.46 -24.82 11.41
N GLN A 682 59.48 -24.51 12.27
CA GLN A 682 58.09 -24.28 11.85
C GLN A 682 57.88 -22.88 11.27
N ILE A 683 58.82 -21.95 11.48
CA ILE A 683 58.78 -20.58 10.95
C ILE A 683 58.77 -20.59 9.41
N LEU A 684 59.51 -21.51 8.78
CA LEU A 684 59.62 -21.61 7.32
C LEU A 684 58.34 -22.14 6.63
N LYS A 685 57.36 -22.63 7.41
CA LYS A 685 56.07 -23.11 6.90
C LYS A 685 54.98 -22.03 6.93
N LEU A 686 55.29 -20.86 7.48
CA LEU A 686 54.39 -19.72 7.53
C LEU A 686 54.40 -18.97 6.19
N PRO A 687 53.30 -18.28 5.83
CA PRO A 687 53.22 -17.46 4.63
C PRO A 687 54.03 -16.17 4.84
N LEU A 688 55.32 -16.19 4.52
CA LEU A 688 56.25 -15.07 4.73
C LEU A 688 56.55 -14.33 3.42
N THR A 689 56.88 -13.04 3.53
CA THR A 689 57.48 -12.28 2.43
C THR A 689 58.84 -12.86 2.07
N GLU A 690 59.25 -12.72 0.80
CA GLU A 690 60.48 -13.33 0.28
C GLU A 690 61.72 -12.90 1.09
N ASP A 691 61.78 -11.65 1.50
CA ASP A 691 62.86 -11.07 2.32
C ASP A 691 62.90 -11.64 3.74
N LEU A 692 61.74 -11.77 4.41
CA LEU A 692 61.63 -12.36 5.75
C LEU A 692 61.94 -13.86 5.71
N TRP A 693 61.47 -14.56 4.69
CA TRP A 693 61.77 -15.97 4.49
C TRP A 693 63.29 -16.19 4.31
N LEU A 694 63.95 -15.39 3.47
CA LEU A 694 65.40 -15.44 3.25
C LEU A 694 66.17 -15.14 4.53
N ARG A 695 65.75 -14.11 5.29
CA ARG A 695 66.38 -13.73 6.56
C ARG A 695 66.31 -14.87 7.58
N HIS A 696 65.12 -15.43 7.80
CA HIS A 696 64.95 -16.53 8.77
C HIS A 696 65.65 -17.81 8.32
N SER A 697 65.73 -18.10 7.02
CA SER A 697 66.50 -19.22 6.46
C SER A 697 68.01 -19.05 6.68
N CYS A 698 68.54 -17.85 6.46
CA CYS A 698 69.94 -17.50 6.77
C CYS A 698 70.23 -17.57 8.28
N ASP A 699 69.34 -17.07 9.12
CA ASP A 699 69.49 -17.14 10.59
C ASP A 699 69.39 -18.59 11.11
N LEU A 700 68.55 -19.42 10.51
CA LEU A 700 68.43 -20.84 10.87
C LEU A 700 69.67 -21.63 10.45
N SER A 701 70.14 -21.43 9.21
CA SER A 701 71.34 -22.10 8.70
C SER A 701 72.60 -21.67 9.46
N THR A 702 72.77 -20.38 9.74
CA THR A 702 73.92 -19.90 10.54
C THR A 702 73.88 -20.40 11.98
N ASN A 703 72.70 -20.49 12.62
CA ASN A 703 72.59 -21.09 13.94
C ASN A 703 72.81 -22.60 13.94
N TYR A 704 72.34 -23.32 12.92
CA TYR A 704 72.65 -24.73 12.72
C TYR A 704 74.16 -24.95 12.54
N TYR A 705 74.82 -24.14 11.70
CA TYR A 705 76.27 -24.17 11.56
C TYR A 705 77.01 -23.82 12.85
N ARG A 706 76.56 -22.81 13.62
CA ARG A 706 77.17 -22.46 14.92
C ARG A 706 77.01 -23.58 15.96
N THR A 707 75.85 -24.22 16.03
CA THR A 707 75.60 -25.34 16.96
C THR A 707 76.39 -26.58 16.57
N LEU A 708 76.49 -26.87 15.26
CA LEU A 708 77.33 -27.96 14.75
C LEU A 708 78.81 -27.70 15.06
N MET A 709 79.29 -26.46 14.86
CA MET A 709 80.66 -26.05 15.20
C MET A 709 80.94 -26.02 16.72
N ALA A 710 79.93 -25.72 17.54
CA ALA A 710 80.04 -25.75 19.00
C ALA A 710 80.03 -27.18 19.58
N ASN A 711 79.33 -28.12 18.93
CA ASN A 711 79.31 -29.54 19.30
C ASN A 711 80.53 -30.33 18.80
N THR A 712 81.33 -29.77 17.88
CA THR A 712 82.59 -30.35 17.39
C THR A 712 83.84 -29.88 18.17
N ARG A 713 83.69 -29.43 19.42
CA ARG A 713 84.80 -29.13 20.33
C ARG A 713 84.83 -30.04 21.54
#